data_AF-A0A137Q5V6-F1
#
_entry.id   AF-A0A137Q5V6-F1
#
_cell.length_a   1.000
_cell.length_b   1.000
_cell.length_c   1.000
_cell.angle_alpha   90.00
_cell.angle_beta   90.00
_cell.angle_gamma   90.00
#
_symmetry.space_group_name_H-M   'P 1'
#
loop_
_entity.id
_entity.type
_entity.pdbx_description
1 polymer ?
#
loop_
_entity_poly.entity_id
_entity_poly.type
_entity_poly.pdbx_seq_one_letter_code
_entity_poly.pdbx_strand_id
1 'polypeptide(L)'
;MNVRRDKRPHDVLREIKITYEGLARVDGSARFSHGDIASLASASGPIEVRLAAEQASQATFEVISRPLSNVPATEAKTLASAIRSALLPSLVLNKHPRTLIQVVVQALVSLRTQWKDPLVASMINASSLALLNTGSVPMRGVVCAVAIGRLPGTGLLIDPSVEECTDLDAGGCFAFIFAEGVGTRVESVWTSWRSKSGFFDESNFVQARTLAKDAAQIVYNAMKMSVSWMGTAESFELVSPAAIRSSTEKKEEHRDDDGRMGICRIELTQAVGMISRAAAFLLVQFLSIRCVLCVYDYVIIGGGNGGLVVASRLSEDPDVNVLVLEAGAEVENLREVYIPGMIGAGQAFTSLNWAYQTVPQDNMNRRNMVVFAGKALGGSTIINSMIMTRATRAQYDAIGAINNSTSWTWDELLPSFKRSEVFTPPDPSQTAHGASYDKSVRGSPFSTHPNHGQVKVGFPNFFFPQSEMFAKALIDKDHGGLGFQRALDLCDGDIRGRVGVSSDSLDVANNARCSAVCGYVTPFVNQRPNLQIITHAMVSKIEWANEMTMDGQLVARRVEYYLDGEDAPRYADVNADSGGEVVLAAGTIGTPKVMELSGVGNSSLLKSVGVDVKLDLPSVGENFGDHIHTWTSALTNASITKDVLRSNESFRKEQVTLWEESRTGLYSAAPRTIGLAAASDLLSTDHIKQLLNDARRDLDKYASQFANGNEALQNGIKAQHQSALDLYDQDEQIPVELNFEPGYAGPTPLEQRGGKNFSTINAILYSPLSRGRTHITSTNHSIPPLVDPAYWSHPIDVTMLTAGYRVARKALRTPPLDSIFVEEFEPGLSVSNSDEELQSYLRHSAGSDSHEIGTMAMMPRSLGGVVDTQLKVYGLRNVRVADASIIPMPISAHLASTVYMIGEKVWIAALKQFFVTDLFLQAADIIKSSKHDRAGPFVYKLDREL
;
A
#
# COMPACT_ATOMS: atom_id res chain seq x y z
N MET A 1 30.65 -21.14 -29.56
CA MET A 1 30.92 -20.21 -28.46
C MET A 1 31.57 -18.97 -29.05
N ASN A 2 30.84 -17.84 -29.11
CA ASN A 2 31.41 -16.57 -29.56
C ASN A 2 32.26 -16.02 -28.40
N VAL A 3 33.57 -16.12 -28.55
CA VAL A 3 34.55 -15.69 -27.56
C VAL A 3 34.92 -14.25 -27.89
N ARG A 4 34.83 -13.32 -26.93
CA ARG A 4 35.23 -11.91 -27.11
C ARG A 4 36.71 -11.81 -27.48
N ARG A 5 37.17 -10.67 -27.99
CA ARG A 5 38.58 -10.48 -28.40
C ARG A 5 39.58 -10.74 -27.26
N ASP A 6 39.15 -10.50 -26.02
CA ASP A 6 39.93 -10.75 -24.79
C ASP A 6 39.57 -12.07 -24.09
N LYS A 7 38.83 -12.94 -24.79
CA LYS A 7 38.40 -14.27 -24.35
C LYS A 7 37.39 -14.34 -23.21
N ARG A 8 36.79 -13.22 -22.79
CA ARG A 8 35.76 -13.24 -21.74
C ARG A 8 34.34 -13.56 -22.31
N PRO A 9 33.41 -14.07 -21.48
CA PRO A 9 31.99 -14.17 -21.81
C PRO A 9 31.29 -12.80 -21.96
N HIS A 10 30.18 -12.74 -22.70
CA HIS A 10 29.46 -11.49 -22.96
C HIS A 10 28.85 -10.85 -21.70
N ASP A 11 28.56 -11.64 -20.68
CA ASP A 11 27.90 -11.29 -19.42
C ASP A 11 28.88 -11.04 -18.26
N VAL A 12 30.19 -10.93 -18.54
CA VAL A 12 31.23 -10.76 -17.51
C VAL A 12 31.89 -9.38 -17.61
N LEU A 13 31.96 -8.67 -16.49
CA LEU A 13 32.67 -7.39 -16.34
C LEU A 13 34.19 -7.56 -16.47
N ARG A 14 34.90 -6.52 -16.93
CA ARG A 14 36.37 -6.46 -16.75
C ARG A 14 36.72 -6.29 -15.28
N GLU A 15 38.01 -6.47 -14.98
CA GLU A 15 38.58 -6.14 -13.68
C GLU A 15 38.17 -4.74 -13.23
N ILE A 16 37.65 -4.63 -12.00
CA ILE A 16 37.30 -3.36 -11.37
C ILE A 16 38.51 -2.92 -10.54
N LYS A 17 38.96 -1.67 -10.67
CA LYS A 17 39.96 -1.08 -9.77
C LYS A 17 39.42 0.19 -9.12
N ILE A 18 39.57 0.29 -7.80
CA ILE A 18 39.12 1.42 -6.98
C ILE A 18 40.30 1.89 -6.14
N THR A 19 40.66 3.16 -6.21
CA THR A 19 41.68 3.76 -5.33
C THR A 19 41.21 5.08 -4.76
N TYR A 20 41.46 5.32 -3.47
CA TYR A 20 41.24 6.60 -2.82
C TYR A 20 42.57 7.34 -2.81
N GLU A 21 42.62 8.53 -3.42
CA GLU A 21 43.84 9.34 -3.46
C GLU A 21 43.72 10.49 -2.45
N GLY A 22 44.74 10.71 -1.64
CA GLY A 22 44.82 11.86 -0.73
C GLY A 22 45.25 13.11 -1.50
N LEU A 23 44.29 13.90 -1.98
CA LEU A 23 44.58 15.20 -2.58
C LEU A 23 44.57 16.27 -1.50
N ALA A 24 45.65 17.08 -1.40
CA ALA A 24 45.93 17.98 -0.28
C ALA A 24 44.91 19.11 0.00
N ARG A 25 43.80 19.24 -0.77
CA ARG A 25 42.84 20.35 -0.68
C ARG A 25 41.38 20.01 -1.03
N VAL A 26 41.00 18.73 -1.17
CA VAL A 26 39.60 18.33 -1.43
C VAL A 26 39.12 17.39 -0.32
N ASP A 27 37.84 17.50 0.03
CA ASP A 27 37.25 16.74 1.14
C ASP A 27 37.17 15.23 0.82
N GLY A 28 37.22 14.85 -0.46
CA GLY A 28 37.32 13.45 -0.89
C GLY A 28 37.68 13.29 -2.37
N SER A 29 38.47 12.27 -2.69
CA SER A 29 38.82 11.90 -4.07
C SER A 29 38.90 10.39 -4.26
N ALA A 30 38.51 9.93 -5.44
CA ALA A 30 38.54 8.52 -5.80
C ALA A 30 38.75 8.32 -7.30
N ARG A 31 39.45 7.24 -7.64
CA ARG A 31 39.64 6.74 -8.99
C ARG A 31 38.92 5.41 -9.15
N PHE A 32 38.27 5.24 -10.29
CA PHE A 32 37.55 4.02 -10.66
C PHE A 32 37.93 3.57 -12.08
N SER A 33 38.14 2.27 -12.29
CA SER A 33 38.31 1.72 -13.65
C SER A 33 37.61 0.38 -13.86
N HIS A 34 37.20 0.16 -15.12
CA HIS A 34 36.87 -1.16 -15.68
C HIS A 34 37.95 -1.51 -16.71
N GLY A 35 38.85 -2.43 -16.34
CA GLY A 35 40.10 -2.65 -17.07
C GLY A 35 40.88 -1.35 -17.25
N ASP A 36 41.27 -1.06 -18.50
CA ASP A 36 42.05 0.14 -18.83
C ASP A 36 41.22 1.43 -18.83
N ILE A 37 39.88 1.38 -18.85
CA ILE A 37 39.03 2.58 -18.88
C ILE A 37 38.90 3.15 -17.47
N ALA A 38 39.67 4.20 -17.19
CA ALA A 38 39.77 4.83 -15.88
C ALA A 38 39.31 6.29 -15.86
N SER A 39 38.74 6.70 -14.73
CA SER A 39 38.37 8.09 -14.41
C SER A 39 38.75 8.43 -12.97
N LEU A 40 39.08 9.70 -12.75
CA LEU A 40 39.37 10.27 -11.43
C LEU A 40 38.32 11.31 -11.10
N ALA A 41 37.78 11.31 -9.88
CA ALA A 41 36.91 12.37 -9.40
C ALA A 41 37.38 12.91 -8.05
N SER A 42 37.10 14.18 -7.82
CA SER A 42 37.29 14.87 -6.56
C SER A 42 36.01 15.63 -6.22
N ALA A 43 35.60 15.57 -4.97
CA ALA A 43 34.42 16.24 -4.45
C ALA A 43 34.84 17.25 -3.36
N SER A 44 34.18 18.39 -3.34
CA SER A 44 34.41 19.47 -2.38
C SER A 44 33.08 20.05 -1.92
N GLY A 45 33.00 20.42 -0.65
CA GLY A 45 31.80 20.98 -0.03
C GLY A 45 31.31 20.17 1.17
N PRO A 46 30.43 20.76 1.99
CA PRO A 46 29.69 22.01 1.75
C PRO A 46 30.55 23.28 1.90
N ILE A 47 30.58 24.15 0.88
CA ILE A 47 31.26 25.47 0.92
C ILE A 47 30.27 26.62 0.64
N GLU A 48 30.60 27.84 1.06
CA GLU A 48 29.73 29.01 0.84
C GLU A 48 29.50 29.27 -0.65
N VAL A 49 28.23 29.34 -1.06
CA VAL A 49 27.85 29.57 -2.46
C VAL A 49 27.83 31.06 -2.78
N ARG A 50 28.13 31.44 -4.02
CA ARG A 50 27.95 32.82 -4.48
C ARG A 50 26.46 33.17 -4.48
N LEU A 51 26.09 34.34 -3.96
CA LEU A 51 24.70 34.84 -3.88
C LEU A 51 23.87 34.61 -5.16
N ALA A 52 24.45 34.78 -6.35
CA ALA A 52 23.76 34.60 -7.63
C ALA A 52 23.45 33.13 -8.01
N ALA A 53 24.11 32.17 -7.37
CA ALA A 53 23.91 30.73 -7.56
C ALA A 53 23.34 30.06 -6.30
N GLU A 54 22.91 30.86 -5.31
CA GLU A 54 22.36 30.39 -4.05
C GLU A 54 20.95 29.83 -4.25
N GLN A 55 20.71 28.66 -3.68
CA GLN A 55 19.37 28.08 -3.56
C GLN A 55 18.98 28.17 -2.08
N ALA A 56 17.95 28.94 -1.76
CA ALA A 56 17.61 29.26 -0.37
C ALA A 56 17.20 28.01 0.46
N SER A 57 16.71 26.97 -0.21
CA SER A 57 16.16 25.75 0.39
C SER A 57 17.04 24.50 0.25
N GLN A 58 18.16 24.56 -0.49
CA GLN A 58 19.03 23.39 -0.74
C GLN A 58 20.45 23.78 -1.15
N ALA A 59 21.37 22.81 -1.14
CA ALA A 59 22.69 22.98 -1.72
C ALA A 59 22.62 23.11 -3.25
N THR A 60 23.49 23.93 -3.82
CA THR A 60 23.80 23.93 -5.24
C THR A 60 24.75 22.78 -5.53
N PHE A 61 24.32 21.80 -6.32
CA PHE A 61 25.17 20.69 -6.76
C PHE A 61 25.71 20.96 -8.17
N GLU A 62 27.02 21.12 -8.30
CA GLU A 62 27.74 21.40 -9.54
C GLU A 62 28.67 20.24 -9.92
N VAL A 63 28.67 19.88 -11.20
CA VAL A 63 29.61 18.91 -11.76
C VAL A 63 30.46 19.59 -12.83
N ILE A 64 31.77 19.45 -12.73
CA ILE A 64 32.73 19.94 -13.72
C ILE A 64 33.44 18.73 -14.34
N SER A 65 33.24 18.51 -15.63
CA SER A 65 33.93 17.45 -16.37
C SER A 65 35.15 17.98 -17.13
N ARG A 66 36.29 17.30 -16.98
CA ARG A 66 37.58 17.60 -17.62
C ARG A 66 38.01 16.41 -18.50
N PRO A 67 37.65 16.42 -19.79
CA PRO A 67 38.16 15.41 -20.72
C PRO A 67 39.67 15.61 -21.01
N LEU A 68 40.35 14.53 -21.44
CA LEU A 68 41.81 14.42 -21.54
C LEU A 68 42.47 15.14 -22.74
N SER A 69 41.70 15.74 -23.64
CA SER A 69 42.19 16.55 -24.77
C SER A 69 41.14 17.60 -25.15
N ASN A 70 41.48 18.56 -26.04
CA ASN A 70 40.63 19.68 -26.49
C ASN A 70 39.28 19.23 -27.08
N VAL A 71 38.38 18.79 -26.22
CA VAL A 71 37.00 18.44 -26.53
C VAL A 71 36.21 19.76 -26.58
N PRO A 72 35.30 19.94 -27.55
CA PRO A 72 34.45 21.12 -27.61
C PRO A 72 33.73 21.36 -26.28
N ALA A 73 33.66 22.62 -25.83
CA ALA A 73 33.05 22.99 -24.54
C ALA A 73 31.63 22.43 -24.36
N THR A 74 30.90 22.25 -25.46
CA THR A 74 29.57 21.65 -25.50
C THR A 74 29.58 20.20 -25.00
N GLU A 75 30.54 19.39 -25.40
CA GLU A 75 30.59 17.97 -25.03
C GLU A 75 31.01 17.78 -23.56
N ALA A 76 31.90 18.63 -23.04
CA ALA A 76 32.22 18.66 -21.61
C ALA A 76 31.01 19.03 -20.74
N LYS A 77 30.19 20.00 -21.18
CA LYS A 77 28.93 20.37 -20.52
C LYS A 77 27.90 19.25 -20.56
N THR A 78 27.75 18.57 -21.70
CA THR A 78 26.84 17.42 -21.83
C THR A 78 27.20 16.30 -20.87
N LEU A 79 28.50 15.99 -20.75
CA LEU A 79 29.00 14.97 -19.84
C LEU A 79 28.82 15.36 -18.37
N ALA A 80 29.10 16.62 -18.02
CA ALA A 80 28.81 17.14 -16.68
C ALA A 80 27.31 17.04 -16.34
N SER A 81 26.43 17.35 -17.29
CA SER A 81 24.98 17.23 -17.12
C SER A 81 24.53 15.78 -16.91
N ALA A 82 25.11 14.82 -17.66
CA ALA A 82 24.83 13.40 -17.52
C ALA A 82 25.21 12.89 -16.12
N ILE A 83 26.42 13.21 -15.65
CA ILE A 83 26.90 12.82 -14.32
C ILE A 83 26.06 13.47 -13.23
N ARG A 84 25.74 14.77 -13.37
CA ARG A 84 24.86 15.48 -12.43
C ARG A 84 23.49 14.81 -12.34
N SER A 85 22.90 14.47 -13.48
CA SER A 85 21.58 13.84 -13.54
C SER A 85 21.58 12.45 -12.90
N ALA A 86 22.66 11.68 -13.09
CA ALA A 86 22.80 10.36 -12.50
C ALA A 86 22.98 10.39 -10.97
N LEU A 87 23.70 11.39 -10.44
CA LEU A 87 24.03 11.48 -9.01
C LEU A 87 22.99 12.25 -8.19
N LEU A 88 22.25 13.19 -8.79
CA LEU A 88 21.32 14.03 -8.05
C LEU A 88 20.32 13.24 -7.18
N PRO A 89 19.74 12.11 -7.63
CA PRO A 89 18.81 11.33 -6.82
C PRO A 89 19.43 10.72 -5.55
N SER A 90 20.76 10.55 -5.50
CA SER A 90 21.43 9.99 -4.34
C SER A 90 21.80 11.01 -3.28
N LEU A 91 21.72 12.32 -3.56
CA LEU A 91 22.18 13.37 -2.66
C LEU A 91 21.04 13.97 -1.82
N VAL A 92 21.31 14.26 -0.55
CA VAL A 92 20.36 14.91 0.37
C VAL A 92 20.70 16.41 0.49
N LEU A 93 20.42 17.15 -0.58
CA LEU A 93 20.86 18.55 -0.72
C LEU A 93 20.22 19.52 0.29
N ASN A 94 19.07 19.17 0.87
CA ASN A 94 18.40 19.99 1.90
C ASN A 94 19.12 19.98 3.27
N LYS A 95 20.09 19.09 3.48
CA LYS A 95 20.90 19.08 4.71
C LYS A 95 22.02 20.13 4.70
N HIS A 96 22.27 20.75 3.54
CA HIS A 96 23.25 21.85 3.40
C HIS A 96 22.66 23.03 2.61
N PRO A 97 21.58 23.67 3.11
CA PRO A 97 20.97 24.79 2.41
C PRO A 97 22.01 25.91 2.22
N ARG A 98 21.95 26.61 1.08
CA ARG A 98 22.83 27.76 0.77
C ARG A 98 24.33 27.42 0.69
N THR A 99 24.66 26.17 0.37
CA THR A 99 26.04 25.74 0.14
C THR A 99 26.24 25.25 -1.29
N LEU A 100 27.48 25.24 -1.76
CA LEU A 100 27.89 24.60 -3.00
C LEU A 100 28.54 23.25 -2.67
N ILE A 101 28.08 22.21 -3.33
CA ILE A 101 28.73 20.89 -3.41
C ILE A 101 29.22 20.75 -4.84
N GLN A 102 30.51 20.61 -5.03
CA GLN A 102 31.13 20.56 -6.36
C GLN A 102 31.89 19.26 -6.55
N VAL A 103 31.62 18.57 -7.65
CA VAL A 103 32.35 17.38 -8.10
C VAL A 103 33.10 17.70 -9.39
N VAL A 104 34.42 17.56 -9.35
CA VAL A 104 35.29 17.66 -10.53
C VAL A 104 35.70 16.26 -10.95
N VAL A 105 35.45 15.90 -12.21
CA VAL A 105 35.70 14.57 -12.76
C VAL A 105 36.57 14.66 -14.02
N GLN A 106 37.60 13.83 -14.09
CA GLN A 106 38.65 13.82 -15.11
C GLN A 106 38.70 12.43 -15.77
N ALA A 107 38.61 12.39 -17.10
CA ALA A 107 38.89 11.15 -17.84
C ALA A 107 40.39 10.85 -17.79
N LEU A 108 40.79 9.58 -17.60
CA LEU A 108 42.20 9.16 -17.67
C LEU A 108 42.54 8.38 -18.95
N VAL A 109 41.54 8.13 -19.79
CA VAL A 109 41.71 7.57 -21.15
C VAL A 109 40.99 8.45 -22.17
N SER A 110 41.59 8.58 -23.36
CA SER A 110 40.96 9.23 -24.51
C SER A 110 40.31 8.18 -25.42
N LEU A 111 38.98 8.17 -25.50
CA LEU A 111 38.23 7.32 -26.43
C LEU A 111 37.99 8.03 -27.76
N ARG A 112 38.56 7.51 -28.86
CA ARG A 112 38.31 7.98 -30.23
C ARG A 112 37.20 7.18 -30.91
N THR A 113 36.04 7.11 -30.27
CA THR A 113 34.82 6.44 -30.77
C THR A 113 33.58 7.28 -30.43
N GLN A 114 32.51 7.11 -31.21
CA GLN A 114 31.20 7.68 -30.92
C GLN A 114 30.53 7.05 -29.68
N TRP A 115 30.94 5.83 -29.30
CA TRP A 115 30.40 5.08 -28.17
C TRP A 115 31.24 5.31 -26.91
N LYS A 116 30.98 6.42 -26.22
CA LYS A 116 31.72 6.82 -25.01
C LYS A 116 31.13 6.27 -23.69
N ASP A 117 30.11 5.43 -23.76
CA ASP A 117 29.33 4.97 -22.60
C ASP A 117 30.17 4.29 -21.49
N PRO A 118 31.20 3.47 -21.79
CA PRO A 118 32.06 2.92 -20.74
C PRO A 118 32.83 3.98 -19.95
N LEU A 119 33.25 5.06 -20.61
CA LEU A 119 33.89 6.20 -19.94
C LEU A 119 32.88 6.96 -19.09
N VAL A 120 31.65 7.15 -19.58
CA VAL A 120 30.57 7.77 -18.78
C VAL A 120 30.28 6.95 -17.53
N ALA A 121 30.19 5.62 -17.65
CA ALA A 121 30.00 4.72 -16.51
C ALA A 121 31.15 4.84 -15.49
N SER A 122 32.40 4.83 -15.97
CA SER A 122 33.59 5.03 -15.14
C SER A 122 33.57 6.38 -14.41
N MET A 123 33.14 7.46 -15.07
CA MET A 123 33.06 8.80 -14.49
C MET A 123 31.96 8.95 -13.43
N ILE A 124 30.78 8.35 -13.66
CA ILE A 124 29.71 8.31 -12.67
C ILE A 124 30.20 7.55 -11.44
N ASN A 125 30.83 6.38 -11.64
CA ASN A 125 31.34 5.55 -10.55
C ASN A 125 32.44 6.24 -9.73
N ALA A 126 33.41 6.89 -10.39
CA ALA A 126 34.45 7.66 -9.72
C ALA A 126 33.84 8.81 -8.90
N SER A 127 32.83 9.50 -9.45
CA SER A 127 32.14 10.61 -8.79
C SER A 127 31.35 10.16 -7.56
N SER A 128 30.63 9.03 -7.64
CA SER A 128 29.96 8.40 -6.50
C SER A 128 30.96 8.06 -5.39
N LEU A 129 32.11 7.47 -5.73
CA LEU A 129 33.15 7.13 -4.76
C LEU A 129 33.80 8.37 -4.13
N ALA A 130 34.01 9.43 -4.90
CA ALA A 130 34.54 10.69 -4.35
C ALA A 130 33.59 11.29 -3.32
N LEU A 131 32.28 11.26 -3.56
CA LEU A 131 31.25 11.70 -2.61
C LEU A 131 31.14 10.79 -1.38
N LEU A 132 31.35 9.48 -1.54
CA LEU A 132 31.45 8.57 -0.39
C LEU A 132 32.70 8.85 0.45
N ASN A 133 33.82 9.17 -0.21
CA ASN A 133 35.07 9.51 0.46
C ASN A 133 35.00 10.85 1.21
N THR A 134 34.17 11.82 0.76
CA THR A 134 34.07 13.10 1.49
C THR A 134 33.44 12.94 2.86
N GLY A 135 32.47 12.04 3.03
CA GLY A 135 31.75 11.78 4.29
C GLY A 135 30.87 12.94 4.79
N SER A 136 31.13 14.18 4.35
CA SER A 136 30.44 15.41 4.72
C SER A 136 29.14 15.66 3.96
N VAL A 137 28.90 14.93 2.86
CA VAL A 137 27.72 15.06 2.00
C VAL A 137 26.77 13.87 2.25
N PRO A 138 25.60 14.07 2.88
CA PRO A 138 24.68 12.99 3.17
C PRO A 138 24.07 12.43 1.87
N MET A 139 24.11 11.11 1.75
CA MET A 139 23.59 10.39 0.58
C MET A 139 22.47 9.42 1.00
N ARG A 140 21.42 9.32 0.17
CA ARG A 140 20.32 8.34 0.30
C ARG A 140 20.70 6.94 -0.18
N GLY A 141 21.73 6.82 -1.00
CA GLY A 141 22.20 5.57 -1.57
C GLY A 141 23.43 5.78 -2.45
N VAL A 142 24.00 4.70 -2.97
CA VAL A 142 25.20 4.69 -3.82
C VAL A 142 24.77 4.50 -5.28
N VAL A 143 25.23 5.35 -6.19
CA VAL A 143 24.96 5.18 -7.62
C VAL A 143 26.09 4.40 -8.28
N CYS A 144 25.76 3.27 -8.92
CA CYS A 144 26.69 2.47 -9.70
C CYS A 144 26.21 2.39 -11.16
N ALA A 145 27.13 2.59 -12.10
CA ALA A 145 26.87 2.64 -13.52
C ALA A 145 27.67 1.60 -14.29
N VAL A 146 27.03 1.01 -15.31
CA VAL A 146 27.61 0.01 -16.21
C VAL A 146 27.22 0.33 -17.65
N ALA A 147 28.16 0.13 -18.58
CA ALA A 147 27.90 0.26 -20.01
C ALA A 147 27.55 -1.09 -20.63
N ILE A 148 26.54 -1.10 -21.50
CA ILE A 148 26.12 -2.26 -22.29
C ILE A 148 26.26 -1.92 -23.76
N GLY A 149 26.78 -2.85 -24.56
CA GLY A 149 26.89 -2.73 -26.01
C GLY A 149 26.22 -3.91 -26.72
N ARG A 150 25.92 -3.75 -28.01
CA ARG A 150 25.50 -4.82 -28.91
C ARG A 150 26.48 -4.88 -30.08
N LEU A 151 26.97 -6.08 -30.38
CA LEU A 151 27.75 -6.35 -31.58
C LEU A 151 26.81 -6.92 -32.67
N PRO A 152 27.03 -6.59 -33.95
CA PRO A 152 26.23 -7.14 -35.05
C PRO A 152 26.20 -8.68 -35.03
N GLY A 153 25.01 -9.27 -35.06
CA GLY A 153 24.81 -10.72 -35.18
C GLY A 153 25.22 -11.58 -33.97
N THR A 154 25.64 -10.99 -32.84
CA THR A 154 26.23 -11.75 -31.71
C THR A 154 25.61 -11.47 -30.34
N GLY A 155 24.75 -10.45 -30.21
CA GLY A 155 23.97 -10.17 -28.98
C GLY A 155 24.54 -9.05 -28.10
N LEU A 156 23.94 -8.84 -26.93
CA LEU A 156 24.35 -7.84 -25.94
C LEU A 156 25.62 -8.30 -25.20
N LEU A 157 26.44 -7.33 -24.79
CA LEU A 157 27.63 -7.54 -23.96
C LEU A 157 27.78 -6.45 -22.90
N ILE A 158 28.29 -6.85 -21.74
CA ILE A 158 28.59 -5.97 -20.61
C ILE A 158 29.99 -5.38 -20.79
N ASP A 159 30.11 -4.10 -20.48
CA ASP A 159 31.36 -3.37 -20.34
C ASP A 159 32.30 -3.55 -21.56
N PRO A 160 31.91 -3.01 -22.73
CA PRO A 160 32.68 -3.15 -23.97
C PRO A 160 34.08 -2.51 -23.85
N SER A 161 35.09 -3.19 -24.42
CA SER A 161 36.45 -2.67 -24.55
C SER A 161 36.54 -1.50 -25.53
N VAL A 162 37.67 -0.79 -25.54
CA VAL A 162 37.89 0.33 -26.47
C VAL A 162 37.76 -0.14 -27.92
N GLU A 163 38.29 -1.33 -28.22
CA GLU A 163 38.24 -1.97 -29.52
C GLU A 163 36.85 -2.51 -29.86
N GLU A 164 36.07 -2.95 -28.89
CA GLU A 164 34.69 -3.39 -29.12
C GLU A 164 33.76 -2.19 -29.34
N CYS A 165 34.02 -1.06 -28.68
CA CYS A 165 33.27 0.18 -28.85
C CYS A 165 33.31 0.75 -30.27
N THR A 166 34.29 0.42 -31.11
CA THR A 166 34.27 0.83 -32.53
C THR A 166 33.24 0.05 -33.34
N ASP A 167 32.97 -1.19 -32.92
CA ASP A 167 32.24 -2.18 -33.69
C ASP A 167 30.76 -2.28 -33.27
N LEU A 168 30.36 -1.64 -32.16
CA LEU A 168 28.98 -1.66 -31.66
C LEU A 168 27.97 -1.05 -32.64
N ASP A 169 26.83 -1.71 -32.81
CA ASP A 169 25.68 -1.18 -33.54
C ASP A 169 24.54 -0.67 -32.62
N ALA A 170 24.53 -1.04 -31.34
CA ALA A 170 23.72 -0.39 -30.31
C ALA A 170 24.45 -0.38 -28.95
N GLY A 171 24.04 0.47 -28.01
CA GLY A 171 24.65 0.53 -26.69
C GLY A 171 24.17 1.69 -25.82
N GLY A 172 24.57 1.70 -24.56
CA GLY A 172 24.25 2.76 -23.61
C GLY A 172 24.92 2.57 -22.25
N CYS A 173 24.98 3.63 -21.47
CA CYS A 173 25.34 3.58 -20.05
C CYS A 173 24.05 3.55 -19.23
N PHE A 174 24.00 2.72 -18.20
CA PHE A 174 22.89 2.61 -17.26
C PHE A 174 23.43 2.85 -15.85
N ALA A 175 22.83 3.76 -15.12
CA ALA A 175 23.14 4.05 -13.73
C ALA A 175 22.00 3.62 -12.82
N PHE A 176 22.33 2.98 -11.71
CA PHE A 176 21.40 2.48 -10.72
C PHE A 176 21.78 2.96 -9.33
N ILE A 177 20.79 3.31 -8.51
CA ILE A 177 20.99 3.66 -7.11
C ILE A 177 20.74 2.43 -6.21
N PHE A 178 21.63 2.21 -5.26
CA PHE A 178 21.59 1.16 -4.24
C PHE A 178 21.51 1.83 -2.86
N ALA A 179 20.38 1.72 -2.18
CA ALA A 179 20.18 2.24 -0.83
C ALA A 179 20.15 1.07 0.19
N GLU A 180 20.67 1.27 1.39
CA GLU A 180 20.56 0.29 2.48
C GLU A 180 19.21 0.45 3.22
N GLY A 181 18.45 -0.65 3.29
CA GLY A 181 17.11 -0.77 3.90
C GLY A 181 16.46 -2.11 3.52
N VAL A 182 15.44 -2.57 4.27
CA VAL A 182 14.77 -3.87 4.08
C VAL A 182 14.24 -3.97 2.63
N GLY A 183 14.76 -4.95 1.88
CA GLY A 183 14.51 -5.10 0.45
C GLY A 183 15.31 -4.11 -0.40
N THR A 184 16.60 -4.36 -0.61
CA THR A 184 17.53 -3.50 -1.38
C THR A 184 16.97 -3.18 -2.77
N ARG A 185 16.25 -2.05 -2.87
CA ARG A 185 15.58 -1.57 -4.08
C ARG A 185 16.66 -0.96 -4.99
N VAL A 186 16.83 -1.54 -6.17
CA VAL A 186 17.79 -1.08 -7.18
C VAL A 186 17.01 -0.41 -8.30
N GLU A 187 17.03 0.92 -8.34
CA GLU A 187 16.32 1.72 -9.34
C GLU A 187 17.28 2.28 -10.37
N SER A 188 16.88 2.29 -11.65
CA SER A 188 17.65 2.98 -12.68
C SER A 188 17.38 4.48 -12.56
N VAL A 189 18.42 5.26 -12.30
CA VAL A 189 18.33 6.72 -12.12
C VAL A 189 18.67 7.49 -13.39
N TRP A 190 19.40 6.86 -14.32
CA TRP A 190 19.81 7.50 -15.57
C TRP A 190 20.25 6.48 -16.62
N THR A 191 19.95 6.71 -17.91
CA THR A 191 20.40 5.86 -19.03
C THR A 191 20.67 6.65 -20.32
N SER A 192 21.52 6.14 -21.22
CA SER A 192 21.89 6.77 -22.51
C SER A 192 21.80 5.87 -23.75
N TRP A 193 20.86 4.93 -23.77
CA TRP A 193 20.72 3.93 -24.84
C TRP A 193 20.48 4.53 -26.24
N ARG A 194 21.23 4.05 -27.23
CA ARG A 194 21.13 4.47 -28.65
C ARG A 194 21.48 3.31 -29.59
N SER A 195 21.16 3.48 -30.89
CA SER A 195 21.43 2.52 -31.97
C SER A 195 21.96 3.24 -33.22
N LYS A 196 22.87 2.61 -33.97
CA LYS A 196 23.38 3.09 -35.27
C LYS A 196 22.27 3.17 -36.33
N SER A 197 21.23 2.34 -36.22
CA SER A 197 20.10 2.33 -37.16
C SER A 197 19.12 3.50 -36.94
N GLY A 198 19.24 4.23 -35.84
CA GLY A 198 18.30 5.30 -35.45
C GLY A 198 16.96 4.81 -34.91
N PHE A 199 16.64 3.52 -35.02
CA PHE A 199 15.44 2.92 -34.44
C PHE A 199 15.67 2.47 -33.00
N PHE A 200 14.74 2.83 -32.11
CA PHE A 200 14.71 2.35 -30.73
C PHE A 200 14.08 0.95 -30.69
N ASP A 201 14.81 -0.01 -30.15
CA ASP A 201 14.36 -1.38 -29.96
C ASP A 201 14.12 -1.62 -28.47
N GLU A 202 12.85 -1.68 -28.09
CA GLU A 202 12.39 -1.81 -26.71
C GLU A 202 12.82 -3.15 -26.09
N SER A 203 12.80 -4.25 -26.85
CA SER A 203 13.21 -5.57 -26.35
C SER A 203 14.70 -5.58 -26.00
N ASN A 204 15.53 -5.03 -26.90
CA ASN A 204 16.96 -4.88 -26.66
C ASN A 204 17.26 -3.93 -25.49
N PHE A 205 16.48 -2.84 -25.34
CA PHE A 205 16.63 -1.91 -24.22
C PHE A 205 16.31 -2.58 -22.87
N VAL A 206 15.21 -3.33 -22.78
CA VAL A 206 14.81 -4.04 -21.56
C VAL A 206 15.86 -5.08 -21.18
N GLN A 207 16.32 -5.89 -22.13
CA GLN A 207 17.38 -6.88 -21.89
C GLN A 207 18.69 -6.22 -21.46
N ALA A 208 19.08 -5.12 -22.12
CA ALA A 208 20.27 -4.36 -21.74
C ALA A 208 20.16 -3.76 -20.34
N ARG A 209 18.98 -3.25 -19.96
CA ARG A 209 18.73 -2.71 -18.63
C ARG A 209 18.84 -3.78 -17.55
N THR A 210 18.27 -4.96 -17.75
CA THR A 210 18.37 -6.08 -16.80
C THR A 210 19.82 -6.51 -16.63
N LEU A 211 20.53 -6.72 -17.75
CA LEU A 211 21.93 -7.12 -17.74
C LEU A 211 22.82 -6.07 -17.05
N ALA A 212 22.53 -4.78 -17.26
CA ALA A 212 23.23 -3.69 -16.59
C ALA A 212 22.94 -3.63 -15.09
N LYS A 213 21.71 -3.95 -14.64
CA LYS A 213 21.33 -3.97 -13.24
C LYS A 213 22.14 -5.01 -12.47
N ASP A 214 22.24 -6.22 -13.00
CA ASP A 214 22.98 -7.31 -12.37
C ASP A 214 24.48 -7.00 -12.30
N ALA A 215 25.04 -6.44 -13.37
CA ALA A 215 26.42 -5.96 -13.37
C ALA A 215 26.64 -4.78 -12.40
N ALA A 216 25.69 -3.84 -12.29
CA ALA A 216 25.79 -2.71 -11.37
C ALA A 216 25.78 -3.16 -9.91
N GLN A 217 25.10 -4.27 -9.58
CA GLN A 217 25.15 -4.89 -8.25
C GLN A 217 26.55 -5.40 -7.91
N ILE A 218 27.29 -5.93 -8.88
CA ILE A 218 28.70 -6.33 -8.70
C ILE A 218 29.57 -5.11 -8.42
N VAL A 219 29.38 -4.02 -9.17
CA VAL A 219 30.08 -2.74 -8.94
C VAL A 219 29.75 -2.18 -7.55
N TYR A 220 28.48 -2.22 -7.13
CA TYR A 220 28.05 -1.79 -5.81
C TYR A 220 28.74 -2.58 -4.70
N ASN A 221 28.78 -3.91 -4.80
CA ASN A 221 29.46 -4.75 -3.82
C ASN A 221 30.96 -4.43 -3.75
N ALA A 222 31.61 -4.18 -4.88
CA ALA A 222 33.01 -3.75 -4.92
C ALA A 222 33.21 -2.37 -4.27
N MET A 223 32.33 -1.40 -4.53
CA MET A 223 32.36 -0.08 -3.88
C MET A 223 32.13 -0.19 -2.37
N LYS A 224 31.11 -0.93 -1.92
CA LYS A 224 30.80 -1.16 -0.50
C LYS A 224 31.98 -1.80 0.23
N MET A 225 32.59 -2.83 -0.37
CA MET A 225 33.81 -3.42 0.17
C MET A 225 34.96 -2.41 0.19
N SER A 226 35.14 -1.56 -0.82
CA SER A 226 36.23 -0.57 -0.78
C SER A 226 36.06 0.47 0.34
N VAL A 227 34.81 0.85 0.65
CA VAL A 227 34.48 1.83 1.70
C VAL A 227 34.80 1.27 3.09
N SER A 228 34.51 0.00 3.35
CA SER A 228 34.74 -0.60 4.68
C SER A 228 36.22 -0.77 5.06
N TRP A 229 37.14 -0.53 4.11
CA TRP A 229 38.60 -0.62 4.31
C TRP A 229 39.28 0.76 4.25
N MET A 230 38.50 1.85 4.14
CA MET A 230 39.03 3.22 4.21
C MET A 230 39.65 3.45 5.61
N GLY A 231 40.98 3.66 5.64
CA GLY A 231 41.76 3.92 6.86
C GLY A 231 42.78 2.84 7.26
N THR A 232 42.83 1.68 6.57
CA THR A 232 43.75 0.58 6.93
C THR A 232 44.93 0.34 5.97
N ALA A 233 45.01 1.01 4.81
CA ALA A 233 46.14 0.88 3.86
C ALA A 233 46.25 2.06 2.88
N GLU A 234 47.47 2.43 2.45
CA GLU A 234 47.75 3.57 1.54
C GLU A 234 47.48 3.30 0.05
N SER A 235 47.16 2.06 -0.35
CA SER A 235 46.57 1.74 -1.66
C SER A 235 46.00 0.32 -1.63
N PHE A 236 44.82 0.12 -2.22
CA PHE A 236 44.14 -1.18 -2.23
C PHE A 236 43.64 -1.48 -3.65
N GLU A 237 43.96 -2.65 -4.20
CA GLU A 237 43.40 -3.16 -5.46
C GLU A 237 42.40 -4.27 -5.14
N LEU A 238 41.15 -4.12 -5.58
CA LEU A 238 40.05 -5.05 -5.27
C LEU A 238 39.59 -5.73 -6.56
N VAL A 239 40.12 -6.93 -6.85
CA VAL A 239 39.76 -7.71 -8.04
C VAL A 239 38.44 -8.47 -7.81
N SER A 240 37.51 -8.37 -8.76
CA SER A 240 36.21 -9.07 -8.73
C SER A 240 36.36 -10.61 -8.64
N PRO A 241 35.50 -11.32 -7.85
CA PRO A 241 35.51 -12.78 -7.75
C PRO A 241 35.26 -13.53 -9.09
N ALA A 242 34.72 -12.85 -10.11
CA ALA A 242 34.48 -13.45 -11.42
C ALA A 242 35.77 -13.71 -12.23
N ALA A 243 36.91 -13.11 -11.83
CA ALA A 243 38.22 -13.37 -12.44
C ALA A 243 38.86 -14.69 -11.96
N ILE A 244 38.27 -15.38 -10.98
CA ILE A 244 38.77 -16.65 -10.42
C ILE A 244 37.95 -17.85 -10.96
N ARG A 245 37.73 -17.88 -12.28
CA ARG A 245 37.22 -19.08 -12.99
C ARG A 245 38.13 -19.55 -14.13
N SER A 246 39.33 -18.98 -14.28
CA SER A 246 40.29 -19.40 -15.32
C SER A 246 41.61 -19.98 -14.78
N SER A 247 41.66 -20.43 -13.53
CA SER A 247 42.85 -21.11 -12.99
C SER A 247 42.47 -22.37 -12.19
N THR A 248 41.95 -23.37 -12.90
CA THR A 248 42.02 -24.75 -12.44
C THR A 248 42.57 -25.62 -13.56
N GLU A 249 43.56 -26.43 -13.19
CA GLU A 249 44.11 -27.57 -13.93
C GLU A 249 45.13 -27.28 -15.05
N LYS A 250 46.38 -27.05 -14.65
CA LYS A 250 47.48 -27.81 -15.26
C LYS A 250 47.85 -28.95 -14.31
N LYS A 251 47.49 -30.17 -14.70
CA LYS A 251 48.08 -31.40 -14.17
C LYS A 251 49.53 -31.45 -14.61
N GLU A 252 50.46 -31.40 -13.67
CA GLU A 252 51.79 -31.96 -13.85
C GLU A 252 51.84 -33.26 -13.06
N GLU A 253 52.01 -34.35 -13.78
CA GLU A 253 52.35 -35.65 -13.22
C GLU A 253 53.82 -35.61 -12.78
N HIS A 254 54.08 -35.94 -11.51
CA HIS A 254 55.37 -36.48 -11.11
C HIS A 254 55.15 -37.67 -10.18
N ARG A 255 55.62 -38.84 -10.64
CA ARG A 255 55.88 -40.01 -9.79
C ARG A 255 57.20 -39.78 -9.06
N ASP A 256 57.30 -40.40 -7.88
CA ASP A 256 58.41 -41.26 -7.41
C ASP A 256 57.89 -41.94 -6.12
N ASP A 257 57.80 -43.28 -6.09
CA ASP A 257 58.80 -44.29 -5.75
C ASP A 257 59.02 -44.49 -4.24
N ASP A 258 58.88 -45.75 -3.84
CA ASP A 258 59.13 -46.38 -2.53
C ASP A 258 58.00 -46.44 -1.49
N GLY A 259 57.58 -47.68 -1.23
CA GLY A 259 56.44 -48.02 -0.40
C GLY A 259 56.72 -48.16 1.11
N ARG A 260 55.59 -48.40 1.81
CA ARG A 260 55.40 -48.95 3.17
C ARG A 260 55.21 -47.97 4.34
N MET A 261 54.29 -48.43 5.20
CA MET A 261 53.78 -47.86 6.44
C MET A 261 54.77 -47.85 7.61
N GLY A 262 54.60 -46.91 8.55
CA GLY A 262 55.27 -46.96 9.87
C GLY A 262 54.80 -45.92 10.90
N ILE A 263 53.71 -46.28 11.61
CA ILE A 263 53.36 -46.07 13.04
C ILE A 263 54.47 -45.42 13.93
N CYS A 264 54.17 -44.35 14.72
CA CYS A 264 53.94 -44.43 16.19
C CYS A 264 53.82 -43.07 16.94
N ARG A 265 52.83 -43.02 17.84
CA ARG A 265 52.61 -42.27 19.12
C ARG A 265 53.55 -41.11 19.49
N ILE A 266 53.05 -39.88 19.67
CA ILE A 266 52.37 -39.28 20.86
C ILE A 266 53.27 -39.18 22.10
N GLU A 267 53.66 -37.96 22.47
CA GLU A 267 53.48 -37.43 23.84
C GLU A 267 53.46 -35.88 23.89
N LEU A 268 52.36 -35.39 24.48
CA LEU A 268 52.11 -34.14 25.21
C LEU A 268 53.00 -32.90 25.01
N THR A 269 52.43 -31.88 24.34
CA THR A 269 52.06 -30.60 24.97
C THR A 269 51.21 -29.78 23.98
N GLN A 270 50.28 -28.96 24.49
CA GLN A 270 49.30 -28.13 23.75
C GLN A 270 47.92 -28.76 23.49
N ALA A 271 47.22 -29.14 24.55
CA ALA A 271 45.78 -29.38 24.55
C ALA A 271 45.06 -28.38 25.47
N VAL A 272 45.16 -27.07 25.18
CA VAL A 272 44.25 -26.04 25.74
C VAL A 272 43.85 -24.97 24.68
N GLY A 273 44.54 -24.87 23.53
CA GLY A 273 44.26 -23.83 22.53
C GLY A 273 43.27 -24.19 21.41
N MET A 274 42.95 -25.46 21.19
CA MET A 274 42.21 -25.88 19.99
C MET A 274 40.73 -26.22 20.19
N ILE A 275 40.27 -26.43 21.43
CA ILE A 275 38.84 -26.70 21.69
C ILE A 275 38.03 -25.39 21.73
N SER A 276 38.63 -24.24 22.09
CA SER A 276 37.94 -22.94 22.03
C SER A 276 37.85 -22.35 20.62
N ARG A 277 38.66 -22.79 19.65
CA ARG A 277 38.57 -22.29 18.27
C ARG A 277 37.69 -23.13 17.36
N ALA A 278 37.62 -24.45 17.54
CA ALA A 278 36.66 -25.29 16.81
C ALA A 278 35.22 -25.06 17.31
N ALA A 279 35.02 -24.86 18.63
CA ALA A 279 33.73 -24.47 19.16
C ALA A 279 33.33 -23.04 18.73
N ALA A 280 34.28 -22.10 18.63
CA ALA A 280 34.01 -20.76 18.10
C ALA A 280 33.81 -20.74 16.58
N PHE A 281 34.45 -21.61 15.80
CA PHE A 281 34.21 -21.70 14.35
C PHE A 281 32.89 -22.40 14.03
N LEU A 282 32.49 -23.40 14.84
CA LEU A 282 31.15 -23.96 14.79
C LEU A 282 30.11 -22.96 15.32
N LEU A 283 30.37 -22.18 16.38
CA LEU A 283 29.46 -21.12 16.81
C LEU A 283 29.36 -20.00 15.77
N VAL A 284 30.46 -19.64 15.09
CA VAL A 284 30.47 -18.59 14.05
C VAL A 284 29.88 -19.09 12.73
N GLN A 285 30.01 -20.38 12.36
CA GLN A 285 29.24 -20.97 11.25
C GLN A 285 27.77 -21.23 11.59
N PHE A 286 27.42 -21.45 12.86
CA PHE A 286 26.03 -21.41 13.33
C PHE A 286 25.48 -19.98 13.48
N LEU A 287 26.34 -18.96 13.64
CA LEU A 287 25.98 -17.54 13.66
C LEU A 287 26.05 -16.86 12.29
N SER A 288 26.59 -17.51 11.26
CA SER A 288 26.60 -17.05 9.86
C SER A 288 25.79 -17.94 8.91
N ILE A 289 25.13 -18.96 9.45
CA ILE A 289 23.91 -19.56 8.88
C ILE A 289 22.78 -19.33 9.90
N ARG A 290 22.31 -18.09 10.03
CA ARG A 290 20.88 -17.88 10.27
C ARG A 290 20.15 -18.01 8.93
N CYS A 291 20.14 -19.23 8.39
CA CYS A 291 18.90 -19.73 7.81
C CYS A 291 18.12 -20.30 9.01
N VAL A 292 17.74 -19.42 9.94
CA VAL A 292 16.64 -19.73 10.83
C VAL A 292 15.45 -19.73 9.88
N LEU A 293 14.76 -20.87 9.76
CA LEU A 293 13.36 -20.83 9.32
C LEU A 293 12.71 -19.74 10.18
N CYS A 294 12.47 -18.54 9.64
CA CYS A 294 11.90 -17.45 10.40
C CYS A 294 10.46 -17.86 10.73
N VAL A 295 10.28 -18.40 11.94
CA VAL A 295 8.97 -18.65 12.51
C VAL A 295 8.52 -17.32 13.10
N TYR A 296 7.32 -16.88 12.73
CA TYR A 296 6.73 -15.64 13.21
C TYR A 296 5.63 -15.93 14.22
N ASP A 297 5.49 -15.06 15.20
CA ASP A 297 4.37 -15.13 16.15
C ASP A 297 3.08 -14.70 15.44
N TYR A 298 3.17 -13.75 14.51
CA TYR A 298 2.05 -13.34 13.68
C TYR A 298 2.42 -13.23 12.20
N VAL A 299 1.58 -13.80 11.33
CA VAL A 299 1.65 -13.60 9.88
C VAL A 299 0.38 -12.89 9.41
N ILE A 300 0.52 -11.67 8.92
CA ILE A 300 -0.54 -10.82 8.40
C ILE A 300 -0.60 -10.97 6.88
N ILE A 301 -1.74 -11.39 6.36
CA ILE A 301 -2.00 -11.58 4.93
C ILE A 301 -2.71 -10.33 4.41
N GLY A 302 -1.98 -9.44 3.72
CA GLY A 302 -2.46 -8.15 3.23
C GLY A 302 -1.98 -6.98 4.08
N GLY A 303 -1.19 -6.10 3.48
CA GLY A 303 -0.68 -4.86 4.06
C GLY A 303 -1.66 -3.70 3.91
N GLY A 304 -2.97 -3.96 4.03
CA GLY A 304 -4.02 -2.95 3.94
C GLY A 304 -4.27 -2.20 5.24
N ASN A 305 -5.35 -1.41 5.29
CA ASN A 305 -5.73 -0.59 6.45
C ASN A 305 -5.67 -1.36 7.79
N GLY A 306 -6.55 -2.34 8.00
CA GLY A 306 -6.61 -3.05 9.28
C GLY A 306 -5.41 -3.98 9.52
N GLY A 307 -4.84 -4.56 8.46
CA GLY A 307 -3.63 -5.39 8.55
C GLY A 307 -2.42 -4.63 9.11
N LEU A 308 -2.18 -3.40 8.65
CA LEU A 308 -1.08 -2.58 9.15
C LEU A 308 -1.32 -2.04 10.56
N VAL A 309 -2.58 -1.81 10.96
CA VAL A 309 -2.90 -1.49 12.36
C VAL A 309 -2.45 -2.65 13.26
N VAL A 310 -2.89 -3.87 12.94
CA VAL A 310 -2.57 -5.07 13.74
C VAL A 310 -1.06 -5.30 13.76
N ALA A 311 -0.40 -5.23 12.60
CA ALA A 311 1.04 -5.45 12.51
C ALA A 311 1.84 -4.44 13.35
N SER A 312 1.47 -3.16 13.26
CA SER A 312 2.12 -2.09 14.02
C SER A 312 1.86 -2.23 15.51
N ARG A 313 0.63 -2.53 15.92
CA ARG A 313 0.28 -2.69 17.35
C ARG A 313 0.95 -3.90 17.99
N LEU A 314 1.00 -5.04 17.31
CA LEU A 314 1.66 -6.24 17.82
C LEU A 314 3.19 -6.04 17.92
N SER A 315 3.79 -5.37 16.93
CA SER A 315 5.23 -5.11 16.94
C SER A 315 5.68 -4.00 17.90
N GLU A 316 4.76 -3.34 18.62
CA GLU A 316 5.11 -2.47 19.75
C GLU A 316 5.82 -3.26 20.87
N ASP A 317 5.51 -4.54 21.00
CA ASP A 317 6.26 -5.48 21.85
C ASP A 317 7.49 -6.01 21.06
N PRO A 318 8.73 -5.72 21.49
CA PRO A 318 9.93 -6.15 20.79
C PRO A 318 10.13 -7.68 20.78
N ASP A 319 9.45 -8.43 21.66
CA ASP A 319 9.55 -9.90 21.73
C ASP A 319 8.58 -10.59 20.75
N VAL A 320 7.68 -9.85 20.11
CA VAL A 320 6.69 -10.38 19.15
C VAL A 320 7.19 -10.17 17.72
N ASN A 321 7.42 -11.27 16.99
CA ASN A 321 7.85 -11.24 15.59
C ASN A 321 6.64 -11.24 14.65
N VAL A 322 6.55 -10.21 13.83
CA VAL A 322 5.41 -9.99 12.93
C VAL A 322 5.89 -9.96 11.48
N LEU A 323 5.26 -10.74 10.62
CA LEU A 323 5.42 -10.68 9.17
C LEU A 323 4.16 -10.13 8.51
N VAL A 324 4.31 -9.17 7.59
CA VAL A 324 3.27 -8.72 6.67
C VAL A 324 3.61 -9.17 5.25
N LEU A 325 2.68 -9.85 4.59
CA LEU A 325 2.77 -10.24 3.18
C LEU A 325 1.79 -9.39 2.37
N GLU A 326 2.31 -8.54 1.49
CA GLU A 326 1.51 -7.62 0.66
C GLU A 326 1.76 -7.88 -0.83
N ALA A 327 0.68 -8.06 -1.60
CA ALA A 327 0.77 -8.38 -3.02
C ALA A 327 1.24 -7.20 -3.89
N GLY A 328 1.00 -5.96 -3.46
CA GLY A 328 1.43 -4.76 -4.17
C GLY A 328 2.76 -4.18 -3.69
N ALA A 329 3.14 -3.06 -4.31
CA ALA A 329 4.41 -2.35 -4.04
C ALA A 329 4.27 -1.32 -2.89
N GLU A 330 5.41 -0.81 -2.42
CA GLU A 330 5.48 0.45 -1.63
C GLU A 330 5.49 1.66 -2.58
N VAL A 331 4.56 2.59 -2.35
CA VAL A 331 4.15 3.64 -3.27
C VAL A 331 3.78 4.96 -2.58
N GLU A 332 4.01 5.12 -1.27
CA GLU A 332 3.76 6.39 -0.56
C GLU A 332 4.54 7.57 -1.14
N ASN A 333 5.61 7.32 -1.90
CA ASN A 333 6.39 8.35 -2.57
C ASN A 333 5.81 8.82 -3.93
N LEU A 334 4.70 8.26 -4.39
CA LEU A 334 4.05 8.65 -5.65
C LEU A 334 3.12 9.85 -5.44
N ARG A 335 3.20 10.84 -6.34
CA ARG A 335 2.40 12.08 -6.27
C ARG A 335 0.91 11.79 -6.33
N GLU A 336 0.52 10.83 -7.15
CA GLU A 336 -0.85 10.34 -7.34
C GLU A 336 -1.44 9.73 -6.06
N VAL A 337 -0.58 9.34 -5.12
CA VAL A 337 -0.96 8.83 -3.80
C VAL A 337 -0.97 9.97 -2.79
N TYR A 338 0.15 10.66 -2.57
CA TYR A 338 0.25 11.57 -1.42
C TYR A 338 -0.37 12.96 -1.62
N ILE A 339 -0.58 13.44 -2.86
CA ILE A 339 -1.18 14.77 -3.12
C ILE A 339 -2.70 14.67 -3.01
N PRO A 340 -3.36 15.38 -2.06
CA PRO A 340 -4.79 15.21 -1.80
C PRO A 340 -5.69 15.53 -3.00
N GLY A 341 -5.42 16.61 -3.74
CA GLY A 341 -6.21 16.96 -4.92
C GLY A 341 -6.00 16.05 -6.14
N MET A 342 -5.18 15.01 -6.02
CA MET A 342 -5.06 13.92 -7.00
C MET A 342 -5.87 12.67 -6.61
N ILE A 343 -6.74 12.74 -5.59
CA ILE A 343 -7.67 11.65 -5.25
C ILE A 343 -8.36 11.06 -6.49
N GLY A 344 -8.45 9.73 -6.54
CA GLY A 344 -8.97 8.98 -7.68
C GLY A 344 -7.97 8.67 -8.79
N ALA A 345 -6.83 9.37 -8.90
CA ALA A 345 -5.84 9.10 -9.94
C ALA A 345 -5.27 7.66 -9.84
N GLY A 346 -5.08 7.16 -8.62
CA GLY A 346 -4.61 5.79 -8.36
C GLY A 346 -5.49 4.69 -8.97
N GLN A 347 -6.80 4.93 -9.16
CA GLN A 347 -7.72 3.94 -9.73
C GLN A 347 -7.41 3.62 -11.19
N ALA A 348 -6.76 4.54 -11.93
CA ALA A 348 -6.42 4.36 -13.33
C ALA A 348 -5.19 3.44 -13.55
N PHE A 349 -4.44 3.11 -12.50
CA PHE A 349 -3.21 2.32 -12.59
C PHE A 349 -3.41 0.92 -12.02
N THR A 350 -3.32 -0.11 -12.87
CA THR A 350 -3.42 -1.52 -12.44
C THR A 350 -2.28 -1.96 -11.52
N SER A 351 -1.19 -1.18 -11.45
CA SER A 351 -0.12 -1.38 -10.48
C SER A 351 -0.49 -0.94 -9.06
N LEU A 352 -1.56 -0.16 -8.89
CA LEU A 352 -2.06 0.35 -7.60
C LEU A 352 -3.45 -0.17 -7.25
N ASN A 353 -4.11 -0.87 -8.17
CA ASN A 353 -5.53 -1.19 -8.10
C ASN A 353 -5.79 -2.59 -8.66
N TRP A 354 -6.51 -3.42 -7.92
CA TRP A 354 -7.00 -4.72 -8.37
C TRP A 354 -8.01 -4.62 -9.50
N ALA A 355 -8.85 -3.56 -9.49
CA ALA A 355 -9.89 -3.31 -10.49
C ALA A 355 -10.74 -4.55 -10.82
N TYR A 356 -11.28 -5.20 -9.79
CA TYR A 356 -12.05 -6.43 -9.93
C TYR A 356 -13.26 -6.21 -10.85
N GLN A 357 -13.41 -7.08 -11.83
CA GLN A 357 -14.58 -7.08 -12.71
C GLN A 357 -15.69 -7.89 -12.07
N THR A 358 -16.88 -7.30 -11.96
CA THR A 358 -18.06 -8.07 -11.57
C THR A 358 -18.48 -9.02 -12.69
N VAL A 359 -19.26 -10.04 -12.33
CA VAL A 359 -20.11 -10.72 -13.31
C VAL A 359 -21.11 -9.72 -13.90
N PRO A 360 -21.68 -10.02 -15.08
CA PRO A 360 -22.77 -9.22 -15.63
C PRO A 360 -23.92 -9.10 -14.60
N GLN A 361 -24.26 -7.88 -14.22
CA GLN A 361 -25.22 -7.60 -13.16
C GLN A 361 -26.65 -7.56 -13.70
N ASP A 362 -27.50 -8.48 -13.27
CA ASP A 362 -28.85 -8.68 -13.83
C ASP A 362 -29.73 -7.43 -13.76
N ASN A 363 -29.72 -6.73 -12.62
CA ASN A 363 -30.53 -5.54 -12.42
C ASN A 363 -29.84 -4.25 -12.87
N MET A 364 -28.66 -4.34 -13.50
CA MET A 364 -27.88 -3.19 -14.01
C MET A 364 -27.61 -3.35 -15.51
N ASN A 365 -28.63 -3.80 -16.26
CA ASN A 365 -28.59 -4.01 -17.71
C ASN A 365 -27.45 -4.93 -18.15
N ARG A 366 -27.15 -5.96 -17.35
CA ARG A 366 -26.11 -6.96 -17.61
C ARG A 366 -24.71 -6.35 -17.80
N ARG A 367 -24.46 -5.15 -17.24
CA ARG A 367 -23.14 -4.53 -17.27
C ARG A 367 -22.17 -5.29 -16.37
N ASN A 368 -20.93 -5.42 -16.84
CA ASN A 368 -19.79 -5.68 -15.97
C ASN A 368 -19.35 -4.35 -15.38
N MET A 369 -19.25 -4.30 -14.06
CA MET A 369 -18.85 -3.11 -13.32
C MET A 369 -17.46 -3.36 -12.72
N VAL A 370 -16.77 -2.28 -12.37
CA VAL A 370 -15.45 -2.37 -11.72
C VAL A 370 -15.60 -2.05 -10.25
N VAL A 371 -15.08 -2.92 -9.40
CA VAL A 371 -14.89 -2.69 -7.96
C VAL A 371 -13.42 -2.37 -7.74
N PHE A 372 -13.12 -1.20 -7.21
CA PHE A 372 -11.75 -0.73 -7.05
C PHE A 372 -11.22 -1.10 -5.67
N ALA A 373 -10.06 -1.75 -5.62
CA ALA A 373 -9.42 -2.11 -4.35
C ALA A 373 -7.92 -1.89 -4.47
N GLY A 374 -7.29 -1.30 -3.46
CA GLY A 374 -5.86 -0.98 -3.52
C GLY A 374 -4.99 -2.23 -3.58
N LYS A 375 -4.04 -2.24 -4.52
CA LYS A 375 -2.99 -3.26 -4.68
C LYS A 375 -1.63 -2.64 -4.42
N ALA A 376 -1.38 -2.30 -3.16
CA ALA A 376 -0.13 -1.69 -2.68
C ALA A 376 -0.07 -1.79 -1.16
N LEU A 377 1.12 -1.58 -0.60
CA LEU A 377 1.26 -1.37 0.84
C LEU A 377 0.44 -0.14 1.26
N GLY A 378 -0.46 -0.32 2.23
CA GLY A 378 -1.53 0.60 2.59
C GLY A 378 -2.92 0.21 2.07
N GLY A 379 -3.02 -0.74 1.13
CA GLY A 379 -4.27 -1.21 0.53
C GLY A 379 -5.10 -0.07 -0.05
N SER A 380 -6.43 -0.13 0.06
CA SER A 380 -7.31 0.91 -0.50
C SER A 380 -7.08 2.32 0.07
N THR A 381 -6.36 2.49 1.18
CA THR A 381 -6.05 3.84 1.73
C THR A 381 -5.13 4.66 0.84
N ILE A 382 -4.38 4.04 -0.08
CA ILE A 382 -3.53 4.74 -1.05
C ILE A 382 -4.30 5.28 -2.26
N ILE A 383 -5.51 4.76 -2.54
CA ILE A 383 -6.33 5.15 -3.71
C ILE A 383 -7.69 5.75 -3.35
N ASN A 384 -8.12 5.69 -2.08
CA ASN A 384 -9.42 6.19 -1.64
C ASN A 384 -9.54 7.73 -1.73
N SER A 385 -10.76 8.23 -1.51
CA SER A 385 -11.09 9.66 -1.46
C SER A 385 -10.70 10.37 -0.16
N MET A 386 -9.99 9.71 0.76
CA MET A 386 -9.53 10.22 2.07
C MET A 386 -10.61 10.55 3.10
N ILE A 387 -11.88 10.54 2.73
CA ILE A 387 -13.02 10.89 3.60
C ILE A 387 -13.05 10.01 4.85
N MET A 388 -13.09 10.66 6.02
CA MET A 388 -13.22 10.02 7.33
C MET A 388 -14.55 10.41 7.96
N THR A 389 -15.54 9.51 7.86
CA THR A 389 -16.85 9.59 8.53
C THR A 389 -17.08 8.36 9.40
N ARG A 390 -18.09 8.38 10.28
CA ARG A 390 -18.56 7.19 11.01
C ARG A 390 -20.07 7.04 10.86
N ALA A 391 -20.55 5.82 10.99
CA ALA A 391 -21.96 5.51 10.86
C ALA A 391 -22.75 5.94 12.11
N THR A 392 -24.07 5.79 12.08
CA THR A 392 -24.89 6.14 13.25
C THR A 392 -24.62 5.20 14.42
N ARG A 393 -24.81 5.71 15.65
CA ARG A 393 -24.76 4.89 16.87
C ARG A 393 -25.66 3.66 16.75
N ALA A 394 -26.89 3.86 16.29
CA ALA A 394 -27.90 2.82 16.15
C ALA A 394 -27.45 1.68 15.22
N GLN A 395 -26.68 1.97 14.16
CA GLN A 395 -26.17 0.94 13.25
C GLN A 395 -25.09 0.07 13.90
N TYR A 396 -24.17 0.64 14.68
CA TYR A 396 -23.20 -0.16 15.44
C TYR A 396 -23.89 -0.95 16.56
N ASP A 397 -24.85 -0.35 17.26
CA ASP A 397 -25.63 -1.04 18.29
C ASP A 397 -26.43 -2.22 17.72
N ALA A 398 -26.96 -2.09 16.50
CA ALA A 398 -27.60 -3.18 15.78
C ALA A 398 -26.64 -4.35 15.47
N ILE A 399 -25.38 -4.06 15.10
CA ILE A 399 -24.34 -5.10 14.93
C ILE A 399 -24.08 -5.82 16.26
N GLY A 400 -24.03 -5.08 17.37
CA GLY A 400 -23.95 -5.65 18.71
C GLY A 400 -25.15 -6.55 19.04
N ALA A 401 -26.37 -6.11 18.72
CA ALA A 401 -27.60 -6.85 18.96
C ALA A 401 -27.66 -8.18 18.17
N ILE A 402 -27.28 -8.18 16.88
CA ILE A 402 -27.21 -9.41 16.05
C ILE A 402 -26.25 -10.44 16.67
N ASN A 403 -25.18 -9.96 17.30
CA ASN A 403 -24.18 -10.80 17.94
C ASN A 403 -24.49 -11.15 19.41
N ASN A 404 -25.60 -10.64 19.95
CA ASN A 404 -25.91 -10.72 21.38
C ASN A 404 -24.72 -10.30 22.25
N SER A 405 -24.03 -9.21 21.86
CA SER A 405 -22.79 -8.76 22.48
C SER A 405 -22.74 -7.24 22.52
N THR A 406 -22.45 -6.68 23.70
CA THR A 406 -22.25 -5.24 23.86
C THR A 406 -20.91 -4.78 23.28
N SER A 407 -19.94 -5.68 23.07
CA SER A 407 -18.57 -5.33 22.64
C SER A 407 -18.47 -4.68 21.26
N TRP A 408 -19.57 -4.61 20.52
CA TRP A 408 -19.69 -4.00 19.19
C TRP A 408 -20.71 -2.86 19.14
N THR A 409 -21.18 -2.38 20.30
CA THR A 409 -21.99 -1.16 20.42
C THR A 409 -21.13 0.09 20.26
N TRP A 410 -21.72 1.22 19.88
CA TRP A 410 -21.01 2.48 19.67
C TRP A 410 -20.09 2.85 20.84
N ASP A 411 -20.60 2.77 22.07
CA ASP A 411 -19.84 3.19 23.26
C ASP A 411 -18.61 2.30 23.48
N GLU A 412 -18.69 1.00 23.15
CA GLU A 412 -17.56 0.06 23.22
C GLU A 412 -16.59 0.18 22.04
N LEU A 413 -17.04 0.72 20.90
CA LEU A 413 -16.20 0.93 19.71
C LEU A 413 -15.51 2.30 19.72
N LEU A 414 -16.14 3.32 20.30
CA LEU A 414 -15.64 4.70 20.33
C LEU A 414 -14.20 4.82 20.86
N PRO A 415 -13.76 4.11 21.92
CA PRO A 415 -12.37 4.14 22.36
C PRO A 415 -11.38 3.67 21.28
N SER A 416 -11.73 2.64 20.51
CA SER A 416 -10.89 2.15 19.41
C SER A 416 -10.89 3.11 18.21
N PHE A 417 -12.03 3.73 17.88
CA PHE A 417 -12.07 4.82 16.91
C PHE A 417 -11.16 5.99 17.32
N LYS A 418 -11.20 6.40 18.59
CA LYS A 418 -10.35 7.49 19.10
C LYS A 418 -8.87 7.09 19.16
N ARG A 419 -8.57 5.82 19.41
CA ARG A 419 -7.18 5.32 19.45
C ARG A 419 -6.56 5.27 18.06
N SER A 420 -7.34 4.98 17.02
CA SER A 420 -6.78 4.81 15.68
C SER A 420 -6.37 6.11 15.00
N GLU A 421 -6.85 7.27 15.48
CA GLU A 421 -6.61 8.57 14.85
C GLU A 421 -5.87 9.57 15.75
N VAL A 422 -5.09 10.46 15.12
CA VAL A 422 -4.65 11.74 15.68
C VAL A 422 -5.38 12.84 14.94
N PHE A 423 -6.39 13.41 15.58
CA PHE A 423 -7.19 14.47 14.99
C PHE A 423 -6.58 15.85 15.22
N THR A 424 -6.47 16.62 14.14
CA THR A 424 -6.07 18.04 14.18
C THR A 424 -7.31 18.92 14.00
N PRO A 425 -7.70 19.73 15.02
CA PRO A 425 -8.81 20.66 14.91
C PRO A 425 -8.67 21.63 13.73
N PRO A 426 -9.80 22.07 13.12
CA PRO A 426 -9.75 23.03 12.03
C PRO A 426 -9.24 24.40 12.52
N ASP A 427 -8.47 25.07 11.67
CA ASP A 427 -8.05 26.45 11.91
C ASP A 427 -9.19 27.47 11.62
N PRO A 428 -8.99 28.77 11.89
CA PRO A 428 -10.03 29.78 11.62
C PRO A 428 -10.47 29.88 10.14
N SER A 429 -9.55 29.65 9.19
CA SER A 429 -9.84 29.66 7.76
C SER A 429 -10.72 28.46 7.38
N GLN A 430 -10.36 27.28 7.87
CA GLN A 430 -11.12 26.04 7.64
C GLN A 430 -12.51 26.13 8.28
N THR A 431 -12.60 26.69 9.49
CA THR A 431 -13.87 26.94 10.19
C THR A 431 -14.77 27.89 9.42
N ALA A 432 -14.20 28.93 8.79
CA ALA A 432 -14.95 29.86 7.95
C ALA A 432 -15.57 29.17 6.71
N HIS A 433 -14.98 28.06 6.23
CA HIS A 433 -15.52 27.24 5.14
C HIS A 433 -16.45 26.10 5.62
N GLY A 434 -16.87 26.15 6.89
CA GLY A 434 -17.87 25.25 7.44
C GLY A 434 -17.32 24.06 8.20
N ALA A 435 -15.99 23.85 8.23
CA ALA A 435 -15.38 22.78 9.01
C ALA A 435 -15.68 22.94 10.51
N SER A 436 -16.05 21.84 11.15
CA SER A 436 -16.35 21.77 12.57
C SER A 436 -16.08 20.36 13.09
N TYR A 437 -16.02 20.22 14.41
CA TYR A 437 -15.80 18.93 15.04
C TYR A 437 -16.39 18.88 16.45
N ASP A 438 -16.64 17.67 16.94
CA ASP A 438 -16.95 17.39 18.34
C ASP A 438 -15.76 16.71 19.01
N LYS A 439 -15.13 17.42 19.94
CA LYS A 439 -14.00 16.93 20.73
C LYS A 439 -14.33 15.64 21.50
N SER A 440 -15.60 15.38 21.84
CA SER A 440 -16.02 14.20 22.61
C SER A 440 -15.75 12.89 21.87
N VAL A 441 -15.88 12.91 20.53
CA VAL A 441 -15.75 11.72 19.67
C VAL A 441 -14.43 11.63 18.92
N ARG A 442 -13.61 12.67 18.92
CA ARG A 442 -12.33 12.68 18.18
C ARG A 442 -11.16 12.16 18.99
N GLY A 443 -10.28 11.42 18.31
CA GLY A 443 -9.00 10.99 18.86
C GLY A 443 -8.12 12.19 19.14
N SER A 444 -7.81 12.42 20.40
CA SER A 444 -6.71 13.33 20.76
C SER A 444 -5.41 12.57 20.55
N PRO A 445 -4.26 13.24 20.29
CA PRO A 445 -2.96 12.60 20.49
C PRO A 445 -2.94 12.00 21.91
N PHE A 446 -3.13 10.68 21.99
CA PHE A 446 -3.10 9.96 23.24
C PHE A 446 -1.66 10.05 23.72
N SER A 447 -1.43 10.83 24.79
CA SER A 447 -0.30 10.69 25.71
C SER A 447 1.07 10.41 25.08
N THR A 448 1.91 11.43 24.89
CA THR A 448 3.38 11.45 25.13
C THR A 448 4.30 10.26 24.76
N HIS A 449 3.85 9.16 24.16
CA HIS A 449 4.64 7.99 23.82
C HIS A 449 4.95 8.06 22.32
N PRO A 450 6.17 8.43 21.93
CA PRO A 450 6.54 8.70 20.53
C PRO A 450 6.50 7.46 19.59
N ASN A 451 6.03 6.31 20.08
CA ASN A 451 6.16 5.01 19.44
C ASN A 451 4.82 4.34 19.08
N HIS A 452 3.67 5.03 19.12
CA HIS A 452 2.36 4.44 18.83
C HIS A 452 1.85 4.87 17.45
N GLY A 453 1.54 3.90 16.59
CA GLY A 453 1.01 4.18 15.24
C GLY A 453 -0.44 4.66 15.29
N GLN A 454 -0.75 5.71 14.55
CA GLN A 454 -2.09 6.31 14.46
C GLN A 454 -2.22 7.04 13.11
N VAL A 455 -3.40 6.97 12.47
CA VAL A 455 -3.65 7.74 11.24
C VAL A 455 -3.84 9.22 11.58
N LYS A 456 -3.23 10.11 10.82
CA LYS A 456 -3.45 11.56 10.97
C LYS A 456 -4.74 11.95 10.27
N VAL A 457 -5.57 12.73 10.95
CA VAL A 457 -6.87 13.18 10.46
C VAL A 457 -6.98 14.69 10.64
N GLY A 458 -7.50 15.38 9.64
CA GLY A 458 -7.70 16.83 9.72
C GLY A 458 -8.41 17.38 8.49
N PHE A 459 -8.22 18.66 8.23
CA PHE A 459 -8.82 19.36 7.11
C PHE A 459 -7.72 19.92 6.19
N PRO A 460 -7.99 20.03 4.88
CA PRO A 460 -7.03 20.55 3.92
C PRO A 460 -6.98 22.08 3.90
N ASN A 461 -6.00 22.62 3.16
CA ASN A 461 -5.72 24.06 3.08
C ASN A 461 -6.53 24.80 2.00
N PHE A 462 -7.37 24.10 1.22
CA PHE A 462 -8.21 24.71 0.20
C PHE A 462 -9.61 24.10 0.17
N PHE A 463 -10.61 24.97 0.09
CA PHE A 463 -12.02 24.65 -0.09
C PHE A 463 -12.53 25.37 -1.34
N PHE A 464 -13.35 24.68 -2.12
CA PHE A 464 -14.05 25.30 -3.22
C PHE A 464 -15.23 26.13 -2.67
N PRO A 465 -15.38 27.41 -3.06
CA PRO A 465 -16.52 28.23 -2.62
C PRO A 465 -17.89 27.59 -2.89
N GLN A 466 -17.99 26.81 -3.96
CA GLN A 466 -19.19 26.09 -4.35
C GLN A 466 -19.63 25.05 -3.32
N SER A 467 -18.71 24.52 -2.51
CA SER A 467 -19.03 23.58 -1.42
C SER A 467 -19.89 24.24 -0.34
N GLU A 468 -19.66 25.52 -0.03
CA GLU A 468 -20.49 26.28 0.90
C GLU A 468 -21.88 26.58 0.30
N MET A 469 -21.93 26.85 -1.00
CA MET A 469 -23.20 27.04 -1.73
C MET A 469 -24.06 25.79 -1.67
N PHE A 470 -23.45 24.62 -1.89
CA PHE A 470 -24.12 23.34 -1.75
C PHE A 470 -24.61 23.09 -0.32
N ALA A 471 -23.78 23.36 0.70
CA ALA A 471 -24.19 23.23 2.10
C ALA A 471 -25.44 24.08 2.39
N LYS A 472 -25.44 25.34 1.96
CA LYS A 472 -26.57 26.26 2.11
C LYS A 472 -27.81 25.80 1.35
N ALA A 473 -27.65 25.29 0.13
CA ALA A 473 -28.76 24.75 -0.66
C ALA A 473 -29.46 23.57 0.05
N LEU A 474 -28.73 22.77 0.81
CA LEU A 474 -29.34 21.72 1.62
C LEU A 474 -29.94 22.23 2.93
N ILE A 475 -29.31 23.20 3.61
CA ILE A 475 -29.67 23.61 4.98
C ILE A 475 -30.72 24.75 5.03
N ASP A 476 -30.52 25.81 4.25
CA ASP A 476 -31.12 27.14 4.49
C ASP A 476 -32.57 27.24 4.02
N LYS A 477 -33.47 26.60 4.78
CA LYS A 477 -34.90 26.51 4.46
C LYS A 477 -35.57 27.88 4.26
N ASP A 478 -35.15 28.89 5.02
CA ASP A 478 -35.73 30.24 4.95
C ASP A 478 -35.41 30.95 3.62
N HIS A 479 -34.35 30.51 2.93
CA HIS A 479 -33.94 31.01 1.61
C HIS A 479 -34.15 29.96 0.50
N GLY A 480 -35.05 29.01 0.70
CA GLY A 480 -35.44 28.02 -0.31
C GLY A 480 -34.65 26.71 -0.30
N GLY A 481 -33.77 26.52 0.68
CA GLY A 481 -33.00 25.28 0.90
C GLY A 481 -33.87 24.07 1.29
N LEU A 482 -33.27 22.88 1.27
CA LEU A 482 -33.99 21.61 1.43
C LEU A 482 -34.36 21.26 2.88
N GLY A 483 -33.84 21.99 3.87
CA GLY A 483 -34.19 21.84 5.29
C GLY A 483 -33.39 20.81 6.07
N PHE A 484 -32.25 20.37 5.54
CA PHE A 484 -31.28 19.57 6.29
C PHE A 484 -30.70 20.39 7.44
N GLN A 485 -30.13 19.71 8.44
CA GLN A 485 -29.49 20.35 9.58
C GLN A 485 -27.98 20.41 9.39
N ARG A 486 -27.31 21.38 10.02
CA ARG A 486 -25.84 21.40 10.05
C ARG A 486 -25.32 20.35 11.03
N ALA A 487 -24.40 19.51 10.60
CA ALA A 487 -23.64 18.63 11.49
C ALA A 487 -22.57 19.42 12.25
N LEU A 488 -22.41 19.12 13.55
CA LEU A 488 -21.21 19.55 14.28
C LEU A 488 -20.00 18.73 13.82
N ASP A 489 -20.20 17.42 13.65
CA ASP A 489 -19.17 16.46 13.23
C ASP A 489 -19.86 15.29 12.49
N LEU A 490 -19.24 14.77 11.42
CA LEU A 490 -19.75 13.59 10.69
C LEU A 490 -19.28 12.26 11.30
N CYS A 491 -18.69 12.30 12.50
CA CYS A 491 -18.20 11.16 13.27
C CYS A 491 -18.80 11.08 14.68
N ASP A 492 -19.85 11.84 14.99
CA ASP A 492 -20.48 11.90 16.32
C ASP A 492 -21.50 10.79 16.61
N GLY A 493 -21.86 10.01 15.58
CA GLY A 493 -22.84 8.93 15.68
C GLY A 493 -24.29 9.39 15.50
N ASP A 494 -24.53 10.69 15.24
CA ASP A 494 -25.83 11.28 14.94
C ASP A 494 -25.73 12.15 13.69
N ILE A 495 -25.94 11.52 12.54
CA ILE A 495 -25.74 12.12 11.22
C ILE A 495 -27.03 12.23 10.41
N ARG A 496 -28.18 12.02 11.05
CA ARG A 496 -29.49 11.94 10.41
C ARG A 496 -29.97 13.28 9.87
N GLY A 497 -30.19 13.35 8.56
CA GLY A 497 -30.66 14.57 7.88
C GLY A 497 -29.66 15.72 8.03
N ARG A 498 -28.36 15.41 8.15
CA ARG A 498 -27.33 16.41 8.44
C ARG A 498 -26.40 16.67 7.28
N VAL A 499 -25.81 17.86 7.27
CA VAL A 499 -24.84 18.33 6.28
C VAL A 499 -23.60 18.86 6.99
N GLY A 500 -22.44 18.38 6.59
CA GLY A 500 -21.17 18.77 7.20
C GLY A 500 -20.00 18.70 6.21
N VAL A 501 -18.87 19.24 6.65
CA VAL A 501 -17.58 19.09 5.95
C VAL A 501 -16.86 17.88 6.53
N SER A 502 -16.49 16.92 5.69
CA SER A 502 -15.72 15.76 6.13
C SER A 502 -14.33 16.15 6.59
N SER A 503 -13.86 15.50 7.64
CA SER A 503 -12.42 15.37 7.90
C SER A 503 -11.82 14.34 6.94
N ASP A 504 -10.53 14.46 6.66
CA ASP A 504 -9.79 13.58 5.76
C ASP A 504 -8.64 12.88 6.49
N SER A 505 -8.25 11.68 6.04
CA SER A 505 -7.02 10.99 6.44
C SER A 505 -5.81 11.73 5.87
N LEU A 506 -5.43 12.83 6.50
CA LEU A 506 -4.51 13.85 6.01
C LEU A 506 -3.58 14.34 7.13
N ASP A 507 -2.30 14.45 6.81
CA ASP A 507 -1.31 15.12 7.65
C ASP A 507 -1.39 16.64 7.42
N VAL A 508 -2.01 17.36 8.37
CA VAL A 508 -2.21 18.81 8.28
C VAL A 508 -0.89 19.57 8.19
N ALA A 509 0.19 19.06 8.78
CA ALA A 509 1.48 19.75 8.80
C ALA A 509 2.12 19.90 7.40
N ASN A 510 1.81 19.00 6.47
CA ASN A 510 2.34 19.01 5.11
C ASN A 510 1.25 18.96 4.02
N ASN A 511 -0.03 18.94 4.40
CA ASN A 511 -1.19 18.77 3.52
C ASN A 511 -1.03 17.60 2.54
N ALA A 512 -0.61 16.44 3.06
CA ALA A 512 -0.50 15.20 2.30
C ALA A 512 -1.46 14.15 2.85
N ARG A 513 -1.88 13.22 2.00
CA ARG A 513 -2.60 12.01 2.43
C ARG A 513 -1.79 11.31 3.53
N CYS A 514 -2.46 10.89 4.59
CA CYS A 514 -1.92 9.92 5.52
C CYS A 514 -2.61 8.58 5.30
N SER A 515 -1.97 7.69 4.54
CA SER A 515 -2.42 6.32 4.35
C SER A 515 -2.19 5.47 5.61
N ALA A 516 -2.58 4.19 5.60
CA ALA A 516 -2.22 3.27 6.67
C ALA A 516 -0.70 3.12 6.82
N VAL A 517 0.09 3.27 5.75
CA VAL A 517 1.56 3.25 5.81
C VAL A 517 2.08 4.47 6.57
N CYS A 518 1.64 5.67 6.20
CA CYS A 518 1.95 6.92 6.93
C CYS A 518 1.68 6.81 8.44
N GLY A 519 0.54 6.24 8.84
CA GLY A 519 0.14 6.16 10.24
C GLY A 519 0.84 5.05 11.05
N TYR A 520 1.06 3.88 10.45
CA TYR A 520 1.39 2.66 11.18
C TYR A 520 2.74 2.03 10.81
N VAL A 521 3.38 2.45 9.71
CA VAL A 521 4.66 1.90 9.23
C VAL A 521 5.76 2.95 9.21
N THR A 522 5.58 4.02 8.42
CA THR A 522 6.59 5.06 8.17
C THR A 522 7.27 5.60 9.43
N PRO A 523 6.55 5.87 10.53
CA PRO A 523 7.19 6.44 11.72
C PRO A 523 8.14 5.47 12.46
N PHE A 524 8.00 4.15 12.27
CA PHE A 524 8.63 3.14 13.12
C PHE A 524 9.43 2.07 12.36
N VAL A 525 9.36 2.00 11.03
CA VAL A 525 10.00 0.94 10.23
C VAL A 525 11.50 0.80 10.47
N ASN A 526 12.20 1.90 10.77
CA ASN A 526 13.63 1.89 11.09
C ASN A 526 13.94 1.61 12.58
N GLN A 527 12.92 1.47 13.42
CA GLN A 527 13.03 1.33 14.87
C GLN A 527 12.55 -0.04 15.37
N ARG A 528 11.82 -0.80 14.55
CA ARG A 528 11.20 -2.09 14.93
C ARG A 528 11.72 -3.24 14.05
N PRO A 529 12.86 -3.86 14.41
CA PRO A 529 13.43 -4.97 13.63
C PRO A 529 12.59 -6.25 13.69
N ASN A 530 11.64 -6.34 14.63
CA ASN A 530 10.67 -7.43 14.79
C ASN A 530 9.44 -7.30 13.87
N LEU A 531 9.29 -6.20 13.13
CA LEU A 531 8.27 -6.03 12.08
C LEU A 531 8.91 -6.18 10.70
N GLN A 532 8.60 -7.29 10.03
CA GLN A 532 9.03 -7.53 8.65
C GLN A 532 7.85 -7.33 7.70
N ILE A 533 8.09 -6.62 6.60
CA ILE A 533 7.11 -6.40 5.54
C ILE A 533 7.72 -6.88 4.22
N ILE A 534 7.03 -7.78 3.52
CA ILE A 534 7.40 -8.26 2.19
C ILE A 534 6.31 -7.81 1.23
N THR A 535 6.65 -6.82 0.39
CA THR A 535 5.83 -6.38 -0.74
C THR A 535 6.02 -7.30 -1.94
N HIS A 536 5.16 -7.19 -2.96
CA HIS A 536 5.16 -8.09 -4.12
C HIS A 536 5.00 -9.57 -3.75
N ALA A 537 4.35 -9.85 -2.63
CA ALA A 537 4.12 -11.19 -2.09
C ALA A 537 2.63 -11.54 -2.17
N MET A 538 2.26 -12.27 -3.23
CA MET A 538 0.91 -12.80 -3.40
C MET A 538 0.72 -14.04 -2.53
N VAL A 539 -0.09 -13.95 -1.50
CA VAL A 539 -0.49 -15.13 -0.71
C VAL A 539 -1.41 -16.02 -1.52
N SER A 540 -1.11 -17.31 -1.52
CA SER A 540 -1.86 -18.36 -2.21
C SER A 540 -2.87 -19.00 -1.24
N LYS A 541 -2.37 -19.59 -0.16
CA LYS A 541 -3.17 -20.34 0.82
C LYS A 541 -2.47 -20.45 2.18
N ILE A 542 -3.23 -20.88 3.18
CA ILE A 542 -2.78 -21.31 4.50
C ILE A 542 -2.63 -22.83 4.49
N GLU A 543 -1.54 -23.32 5.06
CA GLU A 543 -1.31 -24.74 5.31
C GLU A 543 -1.58 -25.09 6.78
N TRP A 544 -2.28 -26.21 6.98
CA TRP A 544 -2.78 -26.65 8.27
C TRP A 544 -1.88 -27.71 8.89
N ALA A 545 -1.91 -27.81 10.22
CA ALA A 545 -1.35 -28.96 10.93
C ALA A 545 -2.07 -30.26 10.51
N ASN A 546 -1.34 -31.38 10.55
CA ASN A 546 -1.89 -32.71 10.24
C ASN A 546 -2.97 -33.15 11.24
N GLU A 547 -2.86 -32.69 12.49
CA GLU A 547 -3.79 -33.02 13.57
C GLU A 547 -4.62 -31.79 13.94
N MET A 548 -5.91 -32.03 14.14
CA MET A 548 -6.80 -31.03 14.75
C MET A 548 -6.54 -30.94 16.26
N THR A 549 -7.00 -29.86 16.88
CA THR A 549 -7.05 -29.77 18.34
C THR A 549 -7.98 -30.83 18.94
N MET A 550 -7.89 -31.07 20.25
CA MET A 550 -8.84 -31.96 20.95
C MET A 550 -10.30 -31.51 20.76
N ASP A 551 -10.53 -30.22 20.57
CA ASP A 551 -11.85 -29.62 20.32
C ASP A 551 -12.23 -29.61 18.83
N GLY A 552 -11.47 -30.31 17.97
CA GLY A 552 -11.77 -30.45 16.54
C GLY A 552 -11.49 -29.21 15.70
N GLN A 553 -10.57 -28.32 16.13
CA GLN A 553 -10.21 -27.12 15.38
C GLN A 553 -8.97 -27.34 14.51
N LEU A 554 -8.95 -26.75 13.31
CA LEU A 554 -7.75 -26.69 12.48
C LEU A 554 -6.76 -25.66 13.01
N VAL A 555 -5.47 -25.92 12.80
CA VAL A 555 -4.38 -25.04 13.24
C VAL A 555 -3.57 -24.61 12.03
N ALA A 556 -3.52 -23.30 11.77
CA ALA A 556 -2.63 -22.73 10.76
C ALA A 556 -1.18 -22.87 11.21
N ARG A 557 -0.33 -23.45 10.36
CA ARG A 557 1.10 -23.67 10.63
C ARG A 557 2.00 -22.85 9.73
N ARG A 558 1.54 -22.54 8.53
CA ARG A 558 2.34 -21.92 7.50
C ARG A 558 1.46 -21.19 6.49
N VAL A 559 2.01 -20.14 5.89
CA VAL A 559 1.39 -19.41 4.79
C VAL A 559 2.24 -19.58 3.54
N GLU A 560 1.63 -20.08 2.46
CA GLU A 560 2.25 -20.20 1.14
C GLU A 560 2.02 -18.90 0.36
N TYR A 561 3.10 -18.33 -0.20
CA TYR A 561 3.05 -17.10 -0.99
C TYR A 561 4.05 -17.12 -2.14
N TYR A 562 3.83 -16.27 -3.13
CA TYR A 562 4.66 -16.15 -4.33
C TYR A 562 5.18 -14.72 -4.44
N LEU A 563 6.45 -14.57 -4.80
CA LEU A 563 7.00 -13.26 -5.15
C LEU A 563 6.72 -12.95 -6.61
N ASP A 564 6.44 -11.68 -6.93
CA ASP A 564 6.20 -11.27 -8.33
C ASP A 564 7.35 -11.71 -9.24
N GLY A 565 7.02 -12.44 -10.32
CA GLY A 565 7.98 -12.96 -11.28
C GLY A 565 8.67 -14.27 -10.86
N GLU A 566 8.30 -14.86 -9.72
CA GLU A 566 8.76 -16.19 -9.30
C GLU A 566 7.65 -17.24 -9.40
N ASP A 567 7.97 -18.39 -10.02
CA ASP A 567 7.04 -19.53 -10.12
C ASP A 567 7.11 -20.47 -8.91
N ALA A 568 8.12 -20.32 -8.05
CA ALA A 568 8.32 -21.18 -6.89
C ALA A 568 7.67 -20.57 -5.63
N PRO A 569 6.87 -21.34 -4.87
CA PRO A 569 6.29 -20.85 -3.64
C PRO A 569 7.37 -20.61 -2.57
N ARG A 570 7.10 -19.62 -1.74
CA ARG A 570 7.78 -19.33 -0.47
C ARG A 570 6.81 -19.64 0.67
N TYR A 571 7.37 -19.79 1.87
CA TYR A 571 6.63 -20.19 3.04
C TYR A 571 7.00 -19.34 4.25
N ALA A 572 5.99 -18.88 4.98
CA ALA A 572 6.15 -18.23 6.27
C ALA A 572 5.59 -19.15 7.36
N ASP A 573 6.45 -19.63 8.27
CA ASP A 573 6.06 -20.50 9.37
C ASP A 573 5.47 -19.68 10.53
N VAL A 574 4.42 -20.20 11.16
CA VAL A 574 3.71 -19.57 12.29
C VAL A 574 4.04 -20.31 13.58
N ASN A 575 4.34 -19.58 14.65
CA ASN A 575 4.65 -20.11 15.99
C ASN A 575 3.37 -20.58 16.72
N ALA A 576 2.61 -21.47 16.07
CA ALA A 576 1.29 -21.88 16.54
C ALA A 576 1.34 -22.57 17.90
N ASP A 577 2.45 -23.22 18.26
CA ASP A 577 2.61 -23.90 19.56
C ASP A 577 2.77 -22.91 20.72
N SER A 578 3.22 -21.68 20.44
CA SER A 578 3.35 -20.59 21.42
C SER A 578 2.20 -19.57 21.32
N GLY A 579 1.09 -19.95 20.69
CA GLY A 579 -0.09 -19.10 20.55
C GLY A 579 -0.08 -18.15 19.35
N GLY A 580 0.88 -18.29 18.43
CA GLY A 580 0.98 -17.46 17.23
C GLY A 580 -0.20 -17.64 16.26
N GLU A 581 -0.57 -16.57 15.56
CA GLU A 581 -1.78 -16.48 14.74
C GLU A 581 -1.52 -16.00 13.30
N VAL A 582 -2.39 -16.40 12.39
CA VAL A 582 -2.52 -15.81 11.05
C VAL A 582 -3.65 -14.78 11.09
N VAL A 583 -3.40 -13.58 10.57
CA VAL A 583 -4.42 -12.52 10.47
C VAL A 583 -4.68 -12.22 9.00
N LEU A 584 -5.90 -12.45 8.55
CA LEU A 584 -6.35 -12.14 7.20
C LEU A 584 -6.77 -10.68 7.12
N ALA A 585 -6.17 -9.95 6.18
CA ALA A 585 -6.43 -8.55 5.90
C ALA A 585 -6.29 -8.25 4.39
N ALA A 586 -6.64 -9.21 3.53
CA ALA A 586 -6.54 -9.12 2.07
C ALA A 586 -7.75 -8.40 1.44
N GLY A 587 -8.61 -7.80 2.27
CA GLY A 587 -9.82 -7.10 1.85
C GLY A 587 -10.99 -8.04 1.61
N THR A 588 -12.18 -7.47 1.46
CA THR A 588 -13.45 -8.23 1.35
C THR A 588 -13.47 -9.24 0.20
N ILE A 589 -12.73 -9.00 -0.88
CA ILE A 589 -12.64 -9.94 -2.01
C ILE A 589 -11.46 -10.91 -1.84
N GLY A 590 -10.31 -10.43 -1.37
CA GLY A 590 -9.09 -11.23 -1.26
C GLY A 590 -9.12 -12.23 -0.10
N THR A 591 -9.67 -11.85 1.05
CA THR A 591 -9.72 -12.69 2.25
C THR A 591 -10.51 -13.99 2.06
N PRO A 592 -11.77 -14.00 1.57
CA PRO A 592 -12.47 -15.25 1.30
C PRO A 592 -11.77 -16.11 0.25
N LYS A 593 -11.15 -15.51 -0.77
CA LYS A 593 -10.35 -16.25 -1.76
C LYS A 593 -9.19 -17.02 -1.12
N VAL A 594 -8.44 -16.40 -0.22
CA VAL A 594 -7.35 -17.10 0.49
C VAL A 594 -7.91 -18.26 1.32
N MET A 595 -9.04 -18.05 2.00
CA MET A 595 -9.69 -19.10 2.79
C MET A 595 -10.17 -20.27 1.94
N GLU A 596 -10.81 -19.99 0.82
CA GLU A 596 -11.29 -21.00 -0.12
C GLU A 596 -10.13 -21.79 -0.73
N LEU A 597 -9.05 -21.13 -1.18
CA LEU A 597 -7.84 -21.82 -1.65
C LEU A 597 -7.16 -22.65 -0.56
N SER A 598 -7.38 -22.30 0.72
CA SER A 598 -6.92 -23.06 1.88
C SER A 598 -7.84 -24.24 2.24
N GLY A 599 -8.91 -24.46 1.48
CA GLY A 599 -9.87 -25.54 1.74
C GLY A 599 -10.92 -25.22 2.81
N VAL A 600 -11.12 -23.94 3.15
CA VAL A 600 -12.13 -23.49 4.11
C VAL A 600 -13.21 -22.69 3.40
N GLY A 601 -14.41 -23.25 3.28
CA GLY A 601 -15.50 -22.64 2.53
C GLY A 601 -16.63 -23.62 2.24
N ASN A 602 -17.45 -23.34 1.22
CA ASN A 602 -18.52 -24.25 0.79
C ASN A 602 -17.95 -25.52 0.16
N SER A 603 -18.15 -26.67 0.81
CA SER A 603 -17.57 -27.95 0.37
C SER A 603 -17.90 -28.34 -1.08
N SER A 604 -19.11 -28.06 -1.54
CA SER A 604 -19.53 -28.40 -2.90
C SER A 604 -18.83 -27.50 -3.93
N LEU A 605 -18.72 -26.21 -3.62
CA LEU A 605 -17.99 -25.25 -4.45
C LEU A 605 -16.51 -25.62 -4.55
N LEU A 606 -15.85 -25.84 -3.40
CA LEU A 606 -14.42 -26.17 -3.33
C LEU A 606 -14.09 -27.44 -4.13
N LYS A 607 -14.89 -28.50 -3.96
CA LYS A 607 -14.75 -29.74 -4.74
C LYS A 607 -14.94 -29.50 -6.25
N SER A 608 -15.87 -28.62 -6.64
CA SER A 608 -16.14 -28.35 -8.06
C SER A 608 -14.95 -27.71 -8.80
N VAL A 609 -14.08 -26.98 -8.08
CA VAL A 609 -12.87 -26.35 -8.63
C VAL A 609 -11.58 -27.11 -8.30
N GLY A 610 -11.68 -28.28 -7.66
CA GLY A 610 -10.54 -29.15 -7.35
C GLY A 610 -9.74 -28.76 -6.10
N VAL A 611 -10.34 -28.04 -5.14
CA VAL A 611 -9.74 -27.76 -3.84
C VAL A 611 -10.14 -28.83 -2.81
N ASP A 612 -9.16 -29.35 -2.09
CA ASP A 612 -9.38 -30.26 -0.96
C ASP A 612 -10.08 -29.54 0.20
N VAL A 613 -11.26 -30.03 0.56
CA VAL A 613 -12.02 -29.48 1.70
C VAL A 613 -11.34 -29.85 3.01
N LYS A 614 -10.99 -28.83 3.80
CA LYS A 614 -10.42 -28.95 5.16
C LYS A 614 -11.46 -28.60 6.22
N LEU A 615 -12.29 -27.59 5.97
CA LEU A 615 -13.39 -27.19 6.85
C LEU A 615 -14.57 -26.69 6.01
N ASP A 616 -15.75 -27.28 6.25
CA ASP A 616 -16.98 -26.79 5.66
C ASP A 616 -17.49 -25.57 6.44
N LEU A 617 -17.36 -24.40 5.81
CA LEU A 617 -17.85 -23.13 6.32
C LEU A 617 -18.54 -22.38 5.16
N PRO A 618 -19.76 -22.80 4.77
CA PRO A 618 -20.36 -22.44 3.49
C PRO A 618 -20.73 -20.96 3.33
N SER A 619 -20.63 -20.15 4.39
CA SER A 619 -20.85 -18.70 4.33
C SER A 619 -19.60 -17.90 3.95
N VAL A 620 -18.41 -18.51 3.87
CA VAL A 620 -17.20 -17.83 3.36
C VAL A 620 -17.45 -17.36 1.92
N GLY A 621 -17.27 -16.07 1.67
CA GLY A 621 -17.48 -15.45 0.36
C GLY A 621 -18.94 -15.02 0.08
N GLU A 622 -19.91 -15.41 0.91
CA GLU A 622 -21.32 -15.03 0.77
C GLU A 622 -21.64 -13.72 1.52
N ASN A 623 -22.88 -13.22 1.48
CA ASN A 623 -23.31 -11.98 2.18
C ASN A 623 -22.54 -10.72 1.75
N PHE A 624 -22.01 -10.69 0.53
CA PHE A 624 -21.31 -9.53 -0.03
C PHE A 624 -22.25 -8.33 -0.11
N GLY A 625 -21.86 -7.19 0.47
CA GLY A 625 -22.54 -5.91 0.30
C GLY A 625 -21.58 -4.85 -0.23
N ASP A 626 -22.08 -3.88 -0.99
CA ASP A 626 -21.31 -2.71 -1.42
C ASP A 626 -22.26 -1.52 -1.65
N HIS A 627 -21.79 -0.31 -1.37
CA HIS A 627 -22.50 0.92 -1.67
C HIS A 627 -22.56 1.15 -3.18
N ILE A 628 -23.62 1.84 -3.62
CA ILE A 628 -23.86 2.12 -5.05
C ILE A 628 -23.83 3.61 -5.29
N HIS A 629 -23.00 4.03 -6.23
CA HIS A 629 -22.71 5.43 -6.54
C HIS A 629 -23.42 5.87 -7.82
N THR A 630 -24.01 7.06 -7.82
CA THR A 630 -24.61 7.72 -8.99
C THR A 630 -24.20 9.19 -9.09
N TRP A 631 -24.26 9.76 -10.29
CA TRP A 631 -23.74 11.09 -10.59
C TRP A 631 -24.81 11.96 -11.23
N THR A 632 -25.16 13.08 -10.59
CA THR A 632 -25.96 14.16 -11.20
C THR A 632 -25.03 15.31 -11.56
N SER A 633 -24.75 15.48 -12.85
CA SER A 633 -23.79 16.48 -13.35
C SER A 633 -24.50 17.63 -14.06
N ALA A 634 -24.06 18.86 -13.80
CA ALA A 634 -24.52 20.06 -14.51
C ALA A 634 -23.33 20.89 -15.02
N LEU A 635 -23.55 21.57 -16.15
CA LEU A 635 -22.68 22.64 -16.61
C LEU A 635 -22.74 23.80 -15.62
N THR A 636 -21.58 24.41 -15.36
CA THR A 636 -21.48 25.54 -14.45
C THR A 636 -20.74 26.73 -15.07
N ASN A 637 -21.14 27.93 -14.66
CA ASN A 637 -20.41 29.17 -14.96
C ASN A 637 -19.31 29.49 -13.93
N ALA A 638 -19.11 28.64 -12.92
CA ALA A 638 -18.08 28.83 -11.93
C ALA A 638 -16.69 28.81 -12.59
N SER A 639 -15.88 29.81 -12.26
CA SER A 639 -14.58 30.04 -12.91
C SER A 639 -13.51 29.03 -12.52
N ILE A 640 -13.63 28.39 -11.35
CA ILE A 640 -12.65 27.44 -10.82
C ILE A 640 -13.35 26.12 -10.47
N THR A 641 -13.09 25.08 -11.26
CA THR A 641 -13.44 23.68 -10.99
C THR A 641 -12.23 22.78 -11.22
N LYS A 642 -12.28 21.53 -10.79
CA LYS A 642 -11.24 20.52 -11.08
C LYS A 642 -11.07 20.26 -12.57
N ASP A 643 -12.06 20.56 -13.42
CA ASP A 643 -11.98 20.37 -14.86
C ASP A 643 -10.88 21.24 -15.49
N VAL A 644 -10.64 22.43 -14.93
CA VAL A 644 -9.61 23.38 -15.40
C VAL A 644 -8.20 22.79 -15.28
N LEU A 645 -7.96 21.91 -14.29
CA LEU A 645 -6.68 21.19 -14.14
C LEU A 645 -6.41 20.25 -15.31
N ARG A 646 -7.45 19.77 -15.99
CA ARG A 646 -7.33 18.87 -17.16
C ARG A 646 -7.20 19.64 -18.46
N SER A 647 -7.95 20.73 -18.61
CA SER A 647 -8.02 21.50 -19.86
C SER A 647 -6.92 22.56 -20.01
N ASN A 648 -6.29 23.01 -18.91
CA ASN A 648 -5.28 24.05 -18.93
C ASN A 648 -3.96 23.58 -18.28
N GLU A 649 -2.98 23.23 -19.12
CA GLU A 649 -1.69 22.72 -18.67
C GLU A 649 -0.88 23.74 -17.84
N SER A 650 -0.92 25.02 -18.22
CA SER A 650 -0.19 26.08 -17.51
C SER A 650 -0.75 26.25 -16.10
N PHE A 651 -2.07 26.29 -15.98
CA PHE A 651 -2.75 26.36 -14.68
C PHE A 651 -2.47 25.10 -13.84
N ARG A 652 -2.52 23.91 -14.44
CA ARG A 652 -2.15 22.67 -13.75
C ARG A 652 -0.73 22.73 -13.17
N LYS A 653 0.25 23.19 -13.96
CA LYS A 653 1.64 23.36 -13.52
C LYS A 653 1.76 24.37 -12.37
N GLU A 654 1.07 25.49 -12.47
CA GLU A 654 0.99 26.49 -11.39
C GLU A 654 0.42 25.88 -10.09
N GLN A 655 -0.69 25.14 -10.17
CA GLN A 655 -1.30 24.49 -8.99
C GLN A 655 -0.38 23.43 -8.38
N VAL A 656 0.42 22.72 -9.19
CA VAL A 656 1.48 21.83 -8.71
C VAL A 656 2.52 22.62 -7.91
N THR A 657 3.03 23.72 -8.48
CA THR A 657 4.02 24.57 -7.81
C THR A 657 3.49 25.15 -6.49
N LEU A 658 2.24 25.61 -6.46
CA LEU A 658 1.60 26.09 -5.22
C LEU A 658 1.58 25.02 -4.14
N TRP A 659 1.24 23.78 -4.50
CA TRP A 659 1.24 22.68 -3.53
C TRP A 659 2.66 22.28 -3.11
N GLU A 660 3.64 22.28 -4.01
CA GLU A 660 5.03 21.92 -3.71
C GLU A 660 5.72 22.97 -2.82
N GLU A 661 5.49 24.26 -3.08
CA GLU A 661 6.17 25.37 -2.38
C GLU A 661 5.46 25.80 -1.09
N SER A 662 4.12 25.75 -1.06
CA SER A 662 3.32 26.37 0.02
C SER A 662 2.23 25.48 0.61
N ARG A 663 2.02 24.26 0.09
CA ARG A 663 0.93 23.36 0.50
C ARG A 663 -0.47 23.97 0.31
N THR A 664 -0.62 24.84 -0.68
CA THR A 664 -1.90 25.51 -1.04
C THR A 664 -2.33 25.19 -2.47
N GLY A 665 -3.36 25.87 -2.97
CA GLY A 665 -3.90 25.68 -4.31
C GLY A 665 -4.83 24.47 -4.42
N LEU A 666 -5.38 24.24 -5.62
CA LEU A 666 -6.40 23.21 -5.86
C LEU A 666 -5.91 21.80 -5.52
N TYR A 667 -4.61 21.51 -5.66
CA TYR A 667 -4.05 20.21 -5.30
C TYR A 667 -3.96 19.96 -3.78
N SER A 668 -4.17 21.00 -2.96
CA SER A 668 -4.32 20.81 -1.51
C SER A 668 -5.72 20.32 -1.13
N ALA A 669 -6.72 20.48 -2.01
CA ALA A 669 -8.11 20.18 -1.72
C ALA A 669 -8.41 18.67 -1.74
N ALA A 670 -8.92 18.15 -0.62
CA ALA A 670 -9.62 16.87 -0.56
C ALA A 670 -10.99 16.91 0.16
N PRO A 671 -11.47 18.03 0.77
CA PRO A 671 -12.62 17.93 1.65
C PRO A 671 -13.90 17.78 0.82
N ARG A 672 -14.86 17.01 1.34
CA ARG A 672 -16.22 16.93 0.80
C ARG A 672 -17.18 17.62 1.74
N THR A 673 -18.09 18.41 1.17
CA THR A 673 -19.35 18.71 1.85
C THR A 673 -20.30 17.56 1.56
N ILE A 674 -20.79 16.94 2.62
CA ILE A 674 -21.59 15.72 2.61
C ILE A 674 -22.93 16.04 3.27
N GLY A 675 -24.02 15.78 2.56
CA GLY A 675 -25.38 15.68 3.10
C GLY A 675 -25.77 14.21 3.30
N LEU A 676 -26.40 13.90 4.42
CA LEU A 676 -26.75 12.54 4.84
C LEU A 676 -28.25 12.46 5.02
N ALA A 677 -28.93 12.01 3.96
CA ALA A 677 -30.38 11.99 3.88
C ALA A 677 -30.94 10.76 4.61
N ALA A 678 -31.80 11.02 5.59
CA ALA A 678 -32.64 10.01 6.21
C ALA A 678 -33.75 9.57 5.24
N ALA A 679 -34.46 8.49 5.55
CA ALA A 679 -35.58 8.06 4.71
C ALA A 679 -36.68 9.14 4.64
N SER A 680 -36.94 9.82 5.75
CA SER A 680 -37.92 10.92 5.85
C SER A 680 -37.55 12.16 5.02
N ASP A 681 -36.28 12.37 4.69
CA ASP A 681 -35.82 13.44 3.80
C ASP A 681 -36.09 13.13 2.32
N LEU A 682 -36.24 11.84 1.99
CA LEU A 682 -36.34 11.35 0.61
C LEU A 682 -37.78 11.06 0.17
N LEU A 683 -38.61 10.54 1.07
CA LEU A 683 -39.93 10.00 0.75
C LEU A 683 -40.99 10.43 1.78
N SER A 684 -42.27 10.38 1.37
CA SER A 684 -43.37 10.61 2.31
C SER A 684 -43.49 9.45 3.31
N THR A 685 -44.00 9.75 4.50
CA THR A 685 -44.22 8.74 5.55
C THR A 685 -45.08 7.56 5.07
N ASP A 686 -46.11 7.80 4.26
CA ASP A 686 -46.98 6.74 3.75
C ASP A 686 -46.24 5.83 2.75
N HIS A 687 -45.40 6.40 1.88
CA HIS A 687 -44.60 5.62 0.96
C HIS A 687 -43.54 4.79 1.71
N ILE A 688 -42.86 5.37 2.70
CA ILE A 688 -41.90 4.63 3.55
C ILE A 688 -42.61 3.45 4.22
N LYS A 689 -43.75 3.68 4.89
CA LYS A 689 -44.52 2.62 5.55
C LYS A 689 -44.94 1.52 4.58
N GLN A 690 -45.42 1.89 3.38
CA GLN A 690 -45.80 0.91 2.37
C GLN A 690 -44.59 0.05 1.96
N LEU A 691 -43.47 0.69 1.64
CA LEU A 691 -42.24 0.04 1.23
C LEU A 691 -41.69 -0.92 2.29
N LEU A 692 -41.70 -0.50 3.56
CA LEU A 692 -41.25 -1.33 4.69
C LEU A 692 -42.21 -2.51 4.94
N ASN A 693 -43.53 -2.28 4.87
CA ASN A 693 -44.52 -3.37 4.99
C ASN A 693 -44.36 -4.41 3.88
N ASP A 694 -44.11 -3.97 2.65
CA ASP A 694 -43.85 -4.86 1.50
C ASP A 694 -42.57 -5.68 1.72
N ALA A 695 -41.49 -5.04 2.18
CA ALA A 695 -40.23 -5.73 2.47
C ALA A 695 -40.37 -6.73 3.65
N ARG A 696 -41.13 -6.39 4.69
CA ARG A 696 -41.40 -7.30 5.82
C ARG A 696 -42.23 -8.51 5.39
N ARG A 697 -43.20 -8.34 4.49
CA ARG A 697 -43.98 -9.45 3.94
C ARG A 697 -43.10 -10.42 3.13
N ASP A 698 -42.17 -9.89 2.34
CA ASP A 698 -41.28 -10.67 1.48
C ASP A 698 -39.94 -11.03 2.15
N LEU A 699 -39.81 -10.83 3.46
CA LEU A 699 -38.56 -10.98 4.21
C LEU A 699 -37.91 -12.37 4.03
N ASP A 700 -38.71 -13.44 4.17
CA ASP A 700 -38.23 -14.82 4.00
C ASP A 700 -37.79 -15.13 2.57
N LYS A 701 -38.46 -14.52 1.58
CA LYS A 701 -38.12 -14.68 0.16
C LYS A 701 -36.75 -14.07 -0.13
N TYR A 702 -36.49 -12.84 0.32
CA TYR A 702 -35.19 -12.20 0.12
C TYR A 702 -34.07 -12.91 0.89
N ALA A 703 -34.33 -13.29 2.14
CA ALA A 703 -33.37 -14.05 2.93
C ALA A 703 -32.99 -15.37 2.26
N SER A 704 -33.96 -16.12 1.73
CA SER A 704 -33.72 -17.38 1.01
C SER A 704 -32.97 -17.15 -0.31
N GLN A 705 -33.35 -16.12 -1.07
CA GLN A 705 -32.69 -15.74 -2.33
C GLN A 705 -31.19 -15.47 -2.13
N PHE A 706 -30.85 -14.72 -1.08
CA PHE A 706 -29.48 -14.28 -0.84
C PHE A 706 -28.61 -15.30 -0.08
N ALA A 707 -29.23 -16.27 0.58
CA ALA A 707 -28.50 -17.29 1.33
C ALA A 707 -27.97 -18.44 0.47
N ASN A 708 -28.32 -18.50 -0.82
CA ASN A 708 -27.80 -19.49 -1.76
C ASN A 708 -27.94 -20.95 -1.27
N GLY A 709 -29.06 -21.26 -0.59
CA GLY A 709 -29.35 -22.60 -0.04
C GLY A 709 -28.72 -22.90 1.33
N ASN A 710 -28.00 -21.97 1.95
CA ASN A 710 -27.47 -22.09 3.30
C ASN A 710 -28.49 -21.62 4.35
N GLU A 711 -29.13 -22.56 5.05
CA GLU A 711 -30.19 -22.26 6.03
C GLU A 711 -29.72 -21.35 7.18
N ALA A 712 -28.50 -21.55 7.69
CA ALA A 712 -27.96 -20.71 8.76
C ALA A 712 -27.79 -19.26 8.28
N LEU A 713 -27.24 -19.08 7.08
CA LEU A 713 -27.09 -17.75 6.47
C LEU A 713 -28.45 -17.12 6.15
N GLN A 714 -29.46 -17.90 5.72
CA GLN A 714 -30.83 -17.41 5.53
C GLN A 714 -31.37 -16.78 6.82
N ASN A 715 -31.19 -17.45 7.95
CA ASN A 715 -31.59 -16.90 9.25
C ASN A 715 -30.81 -15.62 9.59
N GLY A 716 -29.51 -15.57 9.26
CA GLY A 716 -28.68 -14.38 9.44
C GLY A 716 -29.13 -13.19 8.59
N ILE A 717 -29.35 -13.40 7.29
CA ILE A 717 -29.83 -12.35 6.37
C ILE A 717 -31.21 -11.86 6.79
N LYS A 718 -32.10 -12.77 7.21
CA LYS A 718 -33.40 -12.41 7.78
C LYS A 718 -33.25 -11.49 8.99
N ALA A 719 -32.35 -11.81 9.92
CA ALA A 719 -32.08 -10.99 11.11
C ALA A 719 -31.50 -9.61 10.73
N GLN A 720 -30.55 -9.56 9.79
CA GLN A 720 -29.99 -8.30 9.29
C GLN A 720 -31.05 -7.42 8.62
N HIS A 721 -31.86 -7.98 7.73
CA HIS A 721 -32.92 -7.25 7.04
C HIS A 721 -33.97 -6.74 8.02
N GLN A 722 -34.42 -7.58 8.96
CA GLN A 722 -35.33 -7.15 10.02
C GLN A 722 -34.76 -5.97 10.80
N SER A 723 -33.49 -6.05 11.23
CA SER A 723 -32.82 -4.97 11.94
C SER A 723 -32.72 -3.69 11.10
N ALA A 724 -32.39 -3.80 9.81
CA ALA A 724 -32.32 -2.63 8.93
C ALA A 724 -33.69 -1.98 8.71
N LEU A 725 -34.75 -2.78 8.55
CA LEU A 725 -36.12 -2.28 8.42
C LEU A 725 -36.58 -1.59 9.72
N ASP A 726 -36.17 -2.10 10.89
CA ASP A 726 -36.47 -1.45 12.18
C ASP A 726 -35.76 -0.10 12.31
N LEU A 727 -34.53 0.02 11.81
CA LEU A 727 -33.82 1.31 11.73
C LEU A 727 -34.48 2.28 10.74
N TYR A 728 -34.99 1.79 9.61
CA TYR A 728 -35.78 2.61 8.69
C TYR A 728 -37.09 3.11 9.31
N ASP A 729 -37.81 2.25 10.05
CA ASP A 729 -39.05 2.65 10.76
C ASP A 729 -38.78 3.71 11.85
N GLN A 730 -37.59 3.68 12.45
CA GLN A 730 -37.12 4.67 13.44
C GLN A 730 -36.51 5.91 12.79
N ASP A 731 -36.37 5.92 11.46
CA ASP A 731 -35.65 6.94 10.69
C ASP A 731 -34.16 7.07 11.06
N GLU A 732 -33.60 6.06 11.73
CA GLU A 732 -32.19 5.97 12.16
C GLU A 732 -31.27 5.37 11.08
N GLN A 733 -31.86 4.82 10.02
CA GLN A 733 -31.12 4.38 8.84
C GLN A 733 -30.88 5.56 7.90
N ILE A 734 -29.64 5.75 7.47
CA ILE A 734 -29.26 6.82 6.53
C ILE A 734 -29.04 6.20 5.15
N PRO A 735 -30.07 6.17 4.29
CA PRO A 735 -30.00 5.50 2.99
C PRO A 735 -29.07 6.17 2.00
N VAL A 736 -29.01 7.51 1.96
CA VAL A 736 -28.32 8.22 0.87
C VAL A 736 -27.34 9.27 1.39
N GLU A 737 -26.10 9.18 0.91
CA GLU A 737 -25.15 10.29 0.92
C GLU A 737 -25.33 11.17 -0.32
N LEU A 738 -25.30 12.48 -0.13
CA LEU A 738 -25.19 13.50 -1.15
C LEU A 738 -23.84 14.20 -1.00
N ASN A 739 -22.87 13.89 -1.86
CA ASN A 739 -21.56 14.55 -1.82
C ASN A 739 -21.34 15.44 -3.04
N PHE A 740 -20.76 16.61 -2.81
CA PHE A 740 -20.56 17.60 -3.88
C PHE A 740 -19.13 17.58 -4.44
N GLU A 741 -19.03 17.63 -5.76
CA GLU A 741 -17.80 17.74 -6.53
C GLU A 741 -17.83 19.00 -7.41
N PRO A 742 -16.95 19.98 -7.14
CA PRO A 742 -16.65 21.09 -8.05
C PRO A 742 -15.85 20.62 -9.27
N GLY A 743 -16.49 19.84 -10.13
CA GLY A 743 -15.96 19.32 -11.37
C GLY A 743 -16.71 18.08 -11.84
N TYR A 744 -16.31 17.51 -12.97
CA TYR A 744 -16.97 16.33 -13.51
C TYR A 744 -16.51 15.04 -12.83
N ALA A 745 -17.46 14.26 -12.30
CA ALA A 745 -17.22 12.94 -11.70
C ALA A 745 -18.00 11.78 -12.36
N GLY A 746 -18.88 12.05 -13.32
CA GLY A 746 -19.75 11.04 -13.92
C GLY A 746 -19.07 10.03 -14.87
N PRO A 747 -19.87 9.16 -15.51
CA PRO A 747 -19.38 8.06 -16.36
C PRO A 747 -19.01 8.47 -17.79
N THR A 748 -19.43 9.64 -18.27
CA THR A 748 -19.17 10.14 -19.64
C THR A 748 -17.66 10.34 -19.87
N PRO A 749 -17.06 9.74 -20.91
CA PRO A 749 -15.65 9.90 -21.24
C PRO A 749 -15.21 11.35 -21.50
N LEU A 750 -13.95 11.67 -21.23
CA LEU A 750 -13.41 13.04 -21.27
C LEU A 750 -13.62 13.71 -22.63
N GLU A 751 -13.42 12.97 -23.72
CA GLU A 751 -13.55 13.43 -25.10
C GLU A 751 -14.98 13.86 -25.47
N GLN A 752 -16.00 13.42 -24.73
CA GLN A 752 -17.41 13.75 -24.96
C GLN A 752 -17.89 14.94 -24.11
N ARG A 753 -17.06 15.47 -23.20
CA ARG A 753 -17.44 16.55 -22.27
C ARG A 753 -17.33 17.95 -22.87
N GLY A 754 -16.63 18.09 -24.00
CA GLY A 754 -16.51 19.36 -24.74
C GLY A 754 -15.71 20.45 -24.02
N GLY A 755 -14.79 20.09 -23.12
CA GLY A 755 -13.90 21.05 -22.43
C GLY A 755 -14.62 22.04 -21.50
N LYS A 756 -15.84 21.71 -21.05
CA LYS A 756 -16.66 22.55 -20.17
C LYS A 756 -16.32 22.33 -18.69
N ASN A 757 -16.80 23.25 -17.84
CA ASN A 757 -16.73 23.11 -16.39
C ASN A 757 -18.04 22.52 -15.85
N PHE A 758 -17.92 21.71 -14.80
CA PHE A 758 -19.05 21.00 -14.21
C PHE A 758 -19.17 21.23 -12.71
N SER A 759 -20.39 21.01 -12.20
CA SER A 759 -20.68 20.74 -10.80
C SER A 759 -21.44 19.42 -10.75
N THR A 760 -20.97 18.47 -9.94
CA THR A 760 -21.58 17.15 -9.81
C THR A 760 -22.01 16.93 -8.36
N ILE A 761 -23.27 16.53 -8.15
CA ILE A 761 -23.72 15.95 -6.88
C ILE A 761 -23.78 14.44 -7.08
N ASN A 762 -23.03 13.74 -6.24
CA ASN A 762 -23.04 12.30 -6.16
C ASN A 762 -24.12 11.87 -5.17
N ALA A 763 -24.99 10.95 -5.58
CA ALA A 763 -25.91 10.27 -4.67
C ALA A 763 -25.45 8.82 -4.48
N ILE A 764 -25.18 8.44 -3.23
CA ILE A 764 -24.60 7.13 -2.89
C ILE A 764 -25.54 6.38 -1.96
N LEU A 765 -25.91 5.15 -2.33
CA LEU A 765 -26.69 4.26 -1.49
C LEU A 765 -25.80 3.63 -0.41
N TYR A 766 -25.97 4.08 0.82
CA TYR A 766 -25.22 3.68 2.01
C TYR A 766 -25.81 2.48 2.76
N SER A 767 -27.05 2.12 2.46
CA SER A 767 -27.77 1.09 3.21
C SER A 767 -28.45 0.05 2.32
N PRO A 768 -27.69 -0.60 1.41
CA PRO A 768 -28.26 -1.61 0.53
C PRO A 768 -28.70 -2.87 1.29
N LEU A 769 -29.85 -3.42 0.90
CA LEU A 769 -30.31 -4.72 1.37
C LEU A 769 -29.98 -5.84 0.38
N SER A 770 -29.61 -5.51 -0.86
CA SER A 770 -28.99 -6.47 -1.78
C SER A 770 -27.79 -7.17 -1.13
N ARG A 771 -27.68 -8.48 -1.39
CA ARG A 771 -26.55 -9.31 -0.98
C ARG A 771 -26.08 -10.16 -2.15
N GLY A 772 -24.78 -10.22 -2.29
CA GLY A 772 -24.07 -10.95 -3.31
C GLY A 772 -23.06 -11.93 -2.74
N ARG A 773 -22.05 -12.25 -3.55
CA ARG A 773 -20.99 -13.21 -3.23
C ARG A 773 -19.70 -12.99 -4.01
N THR A 774 -18.63 -13.60 -3.52
CA THR A 774 -17.36 -13.73 -4.21
C THR A 774 -16.73 -15.08 -3.92
N HIS A 775 -16.34 -15.80 -4.98
CA HIS A 775 -15.80 -17.15 -4.85
C HIS A 775 -14.70 -17.43 -5.88
N ILE A 776 -13.76 -18.28 -5.52
CA ILE A 776 -12.76 -18.80 -6.46
C ILE A 776 -13.40 -19.57 -7.61
N THR A 777 -12.79 -19.46 -8.79
CA THR A 777 -13.17 -20.22 -9.99
C THR A 777 -12.05 -21.16 -10.45
N SER A 778 -10.91 -21.12 -9.78
CA SER A 778 -9.70 -21.87 -10.10
C SER A 778 -8.82 -22.02 -8.85
N THR A 779 -7.98 -23.05 -8.82
CA THR A 779 -6.89 -23.23 -7.84
C THR A 779 -5.70 -22.32 -8.10
N ASN A 780 -5.64 -21.65 -9.27
CA ASN A 780 -4.56 -20.73 -9.57
C ASN A 780 -4.73 -19.42 -8.79
N HIS A 781 -3.84 -19.19 -7.81
CA HIS A 781 -3.83 -18.01 -6.95
C HIS A 781 -3.75 -16.67 -7.72
N SER A 782 -3.25 -16.67 -8.96
CA SER A 782 -3.17 -15.45 -9.78
C SER A 782 -4.49 -15.07 -10.45
N ILE A 783 -5.47 -15.97 -10.52
CA ILE A 783 -6.78 -15.70 -11.11
C ILE A 783 -7.68 -14.99 -10.07
N PRO A 784 -8.23 -13.79 -10.37
CA PRO A 784 -9.18 -13.13 -9.48
C PRO A 784 -10.44 -14.01 -9.23
N PRO A 785 -11.06 -13.91 -8.04
CA PRO A 785 -12.30 -14.65 -7.79
C PRO A 785 -13.44 -14.05 -8.64
N LEU A 786 -14.51 -14.81 -8.80
CA LEU A 786 -15.79 -14.29 -9.25
C LEU A 786 -16.27 -13.23 -8.25
N VAL A 787 -16.79 -12.10 -8.74
CA VAL A 787 -17.35 -11.02 -7.90
C VAL A 787 -18.76 -10.72 -8.39
N ASP A 788 -19.76 -10.94 -7.53
CA ASP A 788 -21.16 -10.71 -7.84
C ASP A 788 -21.85 -9.99 -6.68
N PRO A 789 -21.87 -8.65 -6.64
CA PRO A 789 -22.53 -7.89 -5.59
C PRO A 789 -24.07 -7.95 -5.66
N ALA A 790 -24.63 -8.49 -6.75
CA ALA A 790 -26.07 -8.55 -7.01
C ALA A 790 -26.78 -7.19 -6.83
N TYR A 791 -26.17 -6.12 -7.36
CA TYR A 791 -26.68 -4.75 -7.19
C TYR A 791 -28.16 -4.64 -7.58
N TRP A 792 -28.94 -3.90 -6.80
CA TRP A 792 -30.38 -3.63 -7.06
C TRP A 792 -31.28 -4.86 -7.15
N SER A 793 -30.89 -5.95 -6.49
CA SER A 793 -31.73 -7.13 -6.29
C SER A 793 -32.81 -6.96 -5.22
N HIS A 794 -32.72 -5.90 -4.39
CA HIS A 794 -33.73 -5.56 -3.39
C HIS A 794 -34.45 -4.23 -3.75
N PRO A 795 -35.79 -4.14 -3.64
CA PRO A 795 -36.55 -2.97 -4.12
C PRO A 795 -36.30 -1.69 -3.31
N ILE A 796 -36.02 -1.79 -2.01
CA ILE A 796 -35.69 -0.61 -1.17
C ILE A 796 -34.48 0.13 -1.75
N ASP A 797 -33.46 -0.61 -2.20
CA ASP A 797 -32.22 -0.05 -2.74
C ASP A 797 -32.50 0.81 -3.97
N VAL A 798 -33.35 0.31 -4.86
CA VAL A 798 -33.78 1.00 -6.08
C VAL A 798 -34.56 2.27 -5.71
N THR A 799 -35.55 2.16 -4.83
CA THR A 799 -36.43 3.27 -4.45
C THR A 799 -35.66 4.38 -3.74
N MET A 800 -34.83 4.04 -2.74
CA MET A 800 -34.08 5.02 -1.96
C MET A 800 -33.05 5.75 -2.81
N LEU A 801 -32.28 5.04 -3.64
CA LEU A 801 -31.27 5.69 -4.50
C LEU A 801 -31.94 6.55 -5.59
N THR A 802 -33.07 6.13 -6.14
CA THR A 802 -33.85 6.95 -7.10
C THR A 802 -34.36 8.23 -6.44
N ALA A 803 -34.85 8.15 -5.20
CA ALA A 803 -35.27 9.32 -4.44
C ALA A 803 -34.09 10.25 -4.12
N GLY A 804 -32.95 9.68 -3.70
CA GLY A 804 -31.70 10.41 -3.51
C GLY A 804 -31.24 11.17 -4.76
N TYR A 805 -31.33 10.54 -5.93
CA TYR A 805 -31.01 11.16 -7.21
C TYR A 805 -31.92 12.35 -7.54
N ARG A 806 -33.22 12.29 -7.20
CA ARG A 806 -34.13 13.45 -7.33
C ARG A 806 -33.71 14.59 -6.43
N VAL A 807 -33.31 14.29 -5.19
CA VAL A 807 -32.81 15.30 -4.25
C VAL A 807 -31.53 15.95 -4.79
N ALA A 808 -30.61 15.17 -5.37
CA ALA A 808 -29.42 15.69 -6.03
C ALA A 808 -29.77 16.65 -7.21
N ARG A 809 -30.69 16.25 -8.11
CA ARG A 809 -31.18 17.12 -9.19
C ARG A 809 -31.80 18.42 -8.66
N LYS A 810 -32.58 18.33 -7.58
CA LYS A 810 -33.21 19.49 -6.95
C LYS A 810 -32.16 20.42 -6.32
N ALA A 811 -31.18 19.87 -5.61
CA ALA A 811 -30.14 20.64 -4.93
C ALA A 811 -29.30 21.49 -5.88
N LEU A 812 -28.96 20.99 -7.08
CA LEU A 812 -28.26 21.78 -8.12
C LEU A 812 -29.02 23.04 -8.55
N ARG A 813 -30.34 23.08 -8.37
CA ARG A 813 -31.23 24.19 -8.77
C ARG A 813 -31.80 24.94 -7.56
N THR A 814 -31.20 24.75 -6.39
CA THR A 814 -31.64 25.36 -5.14
C THR A 814 -30.68 26.50 -4.76
N PRO A 815 -31.17 27.69 -4.37
CA PRO A 815 -30.31 28.79 -3.93
C PRO A 815 -29.41 28.43 -2.74
N PRO A 816 -28.18 28.95 -2.68
CA PRO A 816 -27.53 29.81 -3.68
C PRO A 816 -26.85 29.00 -4.81
N LEU A 817 -26.87 27.66 -4.79
CA LEU A 817 -26.16 26.83 -5.76
C LEU A 817 -26.70 27.01 -7.20
N ASP A 818 -27.97 27.34 -7.34
CA ASP A 818 -28.62 27.64 -8.61
C ASP A 818 -27.98 28.81 -9.38
N SER A 819 -27.32 29.75 -8.68
CA SER A 819 -26.69 30.91 -9.32
C SER A 819 -25.51 30.53 -10.23
N ILE A 820 -24.95 29.34 -10.03
CA ILE A 820 -23.86 28.79 -10.85
C ILE A 820 -24.32 27.64 -11.76
N PHE A 821 -25.59 27.26 -11.70
CA PHE A 821 -26.18 26.25 -12.58
C PHE A 821 -26.44 26.85 -13.96
N VAL A 822 -25.95 26.19 -15.01
CA VAL A 822 -26.19 26.59 -16.41
C VAL A 822 -27.18 25.64 -17.08
N GLU A 823 -26.87 24.36 -17.08
CA GLU A 823 -27.67 23.33 -17.75
C GLU A 823 -27.41 21.96 -17.12
N GLU A 824 -28.43 21.12 -17.03
CA GLU A 824 -28.26 19.74 -16.59
C GLU A 824 -27.62 18.89 -17.68
N PHE A 825 -26.50 18.24 -17.38
CA PHE A 825 -25.75 17.40 -18.31
C PHE A 825 -26.10 15.92 -18.14
N GLU A 826 -26.16 15.43 -16.90
CA GLU A 826 -26.52 14.05 -16.55
C GLU A 826 -27.60 14.07 -15.45
N PRO A 827 -28.77 13.46 -15.68
CA PRO A 827 -29.14 12.59 -16.81
C PRO A 827 -29.53 13.36 -18.09
N GLY A 828 -29.60 14.69 -18.00
CA GLY A 828 -30.06 15.56 -19.07
C GLY A 828 -31.58 15.77 -19.08
N LEU A 829 -32.02 16.82 -19.77
CA LEU A 829 -33.43 17.25 -19.78
C LEU A 829 -34.39 16.26 -20.45
N SER A 830 -33.89 15.31 -21.25
CA SER A 830 -34.70 14.27 -21.88
C SER A 830 -35.15 13.17 -20.91
N VAL A 831 -34.54 13.07 -19.74
CA VAL A 831 -34.93 12.13 -18.68
C VAL A 831 -35.76 12.90 -17.65
N SER A 832 -37.06 12.59 -17.56
CA SER A 832 -37.96 13.21 -16.59
C SER A 832 -37.63 12.78 -15.16
N ASN A 833 -38.44 13.22 -14.20
CA ASN A 833 -38.32 12.84 -12.79
C ASN A 833 -39.20 11.63 -12.41
N SER A 834 -39.82 10.93 -13.37
CA SER A 834 -40.58 9.70 -13.08
C SER A 834 -39.66 8.59 -12.56
N ASP A 835 -40.21 7.64 -11.79
CA ASP A 835 -39.44 6.50 -11.28
C ASP A 835 -38.94 5.65 -12.45
N GLU A 836 -39.78 5.40 -13.45
CA GLU A 836 -39.46 4.52 -14.57
C GLU A 836 -38.26 5.04 -15.39
N GLU A 837 -38.25 6.33 -15.75
CA GLU A 837 -37.20 6.91 -16.57
C GLU A 837 -35.89 7.06 -15.79
N LEU A 838 -35.96 7.50 -14.52
CA LEU A 838 -34.77 7.62 -13.67
C LEU A 838 -34.16 6.25 -13.40
N GLN A 839 -34.95 5.26 -13.00
CA GLN A 839 -34.43 3.91 -12.77
C GLN A 839 -33.84 3.30 -14.04
N SER A 840 -34.47 3.51 -15.21
CA SER A 840 -33.92 3.07 -16.49
C SER A 840 -32.56 3.69 -16.77
N TYR A 841 -32.42 5.02 -16.59
CA TYR A 841 -31.14 5.72 -16.72
C TYR A 841 -30.09 5.18 -15.74
N LEU A 842 -30.44 5.08 -14.46
CA LEU A 842 -29.52 4.69 -13.40
C LEU A 842 -28.99 3.25 -13.56
N ARG A 843 -29.79 2.32 -14.09
CA ARG A 843 -29.28 0.97 -14.42
C ARG A 843 -28.14 0.99 -15.44
N HIS A 844 -28.08 2.01 -16.30
CA HIS A 844 -26.98 2.20 -17.26
C HIS A 844 -25.77 2.93 -16.67
N SER A 845 -25.99 3.83 -15.72
CA SER A 845 -24.95 4.76 -15.27
C SER A 845 -24.39 4.48 -13.88
N ALA A 846 -25.13 3.85 -12.96
CA ALA A 846 -24.70 3.61 -11.59
C ALA A 846 -23.41 2.77 -11.50
N GLY A 847 -22.60 3.02 -10.47
CA GLY A 847 -21.30 2.41 -10.20
C GLY A 847 -21.23 1.74 -8.82
N SER A 848 -20.20 0.92 -8.62
CA SER A 848 -19.73 0.56 -7.29
C SER A 848 -19.13 1.80 -6.62
N ASP A 849 -19.36 1.98 -5.33
CA ASP A 849 -18.63 2.96 -4.53
C ASP A 849 -17.35 2.37 -3.89
N SER A 850 -17.12 1.07 -4.09
CA SER A 850 -15.95 0.33 -3.58
C SER A 850 -15.86 0.36 -2.04
N HIS A 851 -17.01 0.11 -1.41
CA HIS A 851 -17.22 -0.06 0.02
C HIS A 851 -17.72 -1.48 0.31
N GLU A 852 -16.99 -2.47 -0.21
CA GLU A 852 -17.34 -3.88 -0.09
C GLU A 852 -17.21 -4.41 1.35
N ILE A 853 -18.22 -5.17 1.81
CA ILE A 853 -18.30 -5.78 3.15
C ILE A 853 -18.87 -7.21 3.13
N GLY A 854 -18.84 -7.89 4.29
CA GLY A 854 -19.76 -8.99 4.60
C GLY A 854 -19.33 -10.41 4.23
N THR A 855 -18.26 -10.58 3.44
CA THR A 855 -17.81 -11.90 2.94
C THR A 855 -17.21 -12.83 3.98
N MET A 856 -16.92 -12.31 5.17
CA MET A 856 -16.50 -13.06 6.35
C MET A 856 -17.31 -12.62 7.57
N ALA A 857 -18.63 -12.41 7.39
CA ALA A 857 -19.49 -11.72 8.34
C ALA A 857 -19.35 -12.18 9.80
N MET A 858 -19.20 -11.19 10.69
CA MET A 858 -19.21 -11.37 12.14
C MET A 858 -20.64 -11.50 12.66
N MET A 859 -21.04 -12.76 12.85
CA MET A 859 -22.35 -13.15 13.40
C MET A 859 -22.19 -14.47 14.17
N PRO A 860 -23.17 -14.87 15.00
CA PRO A 860 -23.25 -16.23 15.52
C PRO A 860 -23.20 -17.26 14.39
N ARG A 861 -22.51 -18.39 14.61
CA ARG A 861 -22.42 -19.47 13.60
C ARG A 861 -23.81 -20.00 13.19
N SER A 862 -24.78 -19.99 14.10
CA SER A 862 -26.18 -20.37 13.82
C SER A 862 -26.91 -19.41 12.87
N LEU A 863 -26.38 -18.20 12.69
CA LEU A 863 -26.84 -17.20 11.73
C LEU A 863 -25.93 -17.15 10.48
N GLY A 864 -25.14 -18.20 10.25
CA GLY A 864 -24.22 -18.28 9.13
C GLY A 864 -23.00 -17.36 9.26
N GLY A 865 -22.66 -16.92 10.47
CA GLY A 865 -21.43 -16.14 10.69
C GLY A 865 -20.15 -16.94 10.41
N VAL A 866 -19.11 -16.23 9.99
CA VAL A 866 -17.79 -16.79 9.66
C VAL A 866 -16.79 -16.52 10.78
N VAL A 867 -16.87 -15.35 11.42
CA VAL A 867 -16.05 -14.99 12.59
C VAL A 867 -16.91 -14.71 13.82
N ASP A 868 -16.34 -14.93 14.99
CA ASP A 868 -16.93 -14.54 16.27
C ASP A 868 -16.69 -13.06 16.62
N THR A 869 -17.18 -12.60 17.78
CA THR A 869 -17.02 -11.20 18.23
C THR A 869 -15.59 -10.85 18.67
N GLN A 870 -14.68 -11.82 18.71
CA GLN A 870 -13.23 -11.64 18.84
C GLN A 870 -12.52 -11.72 17.48
N LEU A 871 -13.29 -11.76 16.39
CA LEU A 871 -12.82 -11.79 15.00
C LEU A 871 -12.04 -13.06 14.65
N LYS A 872 -12.26 -14.15 15.39
CA LYS A 872 -11.68 -15.46 15.15
C LYS A 872 -12.58 -16.27 14.24
N VAL A 873 -12.00 -16.93 13.23
CA VAL A 873 -12.76 -17.74 12.29
C VAL A 873 -13.26 -19.02 12.97
N TYR A 874 -14.55 -19.33 12.84
CA TYR A 874 -15.12 -20.54 13.42
C TYR A 874 -14.44 -21.80 12.90
N GLY A 875 -14.13 -22.74 13.81
CA GLY A 875 -13.47 -24.01 13.48
C GLY A 875 -11.95 -23.90 13.33
N LEU A 876 -11.36 -22.70 13.43
CA LEU A 876 -9.92 -22.47 13.36
C LEU A 876 -9.37 -22.01 14.72
N ARG A 877 -8.23 -22.57 15.14
CA ARG A 877 -7.61 -22.25 16.43
C ARG A 877 -6.90 -20.90 16.44
N ASN A 878 -6.29 -20.48 15.34
CA ASN A 878 -5.34 -19.35 15.34
C ASN A 878 -5.42 -18.53 14.06
N VAL A 879 -6.63 -18.30 13.55
CA VAL A 879 -6.88 -17.44 12.38
C VAL A 879 -7.91 -16.37 12.73
N ARG A 880 -7.56 -15.11 12.47
CA ARG A 880 -8.44 -13.94 12.63
C ARG A 880 -8.60 -13.16 11.33
N VAL A 881 -9.58 -12.26 11.30
CA VAL A 881 -9.82 -11.35 10.17
C VAL A 881 -9.81 -9.89 10.65
N ALA A 882 -9.09 -9.03 9.94
CA ALA A 882 -8.85 -7.62 10.29
C ALA A 882 -9.20 -6.66 9.14
N ASP A 883 -10.24 -6.94 8.37
CA ASP A 883 -10.69 -6.09 7.26
C ASP A 883 -12.22 -5.95 7.21
N ALA A 884 -12.72 -5.23 6.21
CA ALA A 884 -14.14 -4.90 6.04
C ALA A 884 -15.05 -6.13 5.80
N SER A 885 -14.50 -7.30 5.47
CA SER A 885 -15.26 -8.52 5.24
C SER A 885 -16.09 -8.96 6.45
N ILE A 886 -15.70 -8.56 7.66
CA ILE A 886 -16.37 -8.95 8.90
C ILE A 886 -17.64 -8.13 9.17
N ILE A 887 -17.82 -6.99 8.52
CA ILE A 887 -18.97 -6.09 8.77
C ILE A 887 -20.24 -6.81 8.24
N PRO A 888 -21.17 -7.23 9.10
CA PRO A 888 -22.22 -8.16 8.70
C PRO A 888 -23.34 -7.52 7.88
N MET A 889 -23.58 -6.22 8.06
CA MET A 889 -24.61 -5.43 7.37
C MET A 889 -24.08 -4.03 7.04
N PRO A 890 -24.58 -3.36 5.98
CA PRO A 890 -24.11 -2.04 5.61
C PRO A 890 -24.27 -0.99 6.70
N ILE A 891 -23.32 -0.05 6.69
CA ILE A 891 -23.24 1.06 7.62
C ILE A 891 -23.17 2.35 6.82
N SER A 892 -23.77 3.42 7.34
CA SER A 892 -23.88 4.68 6.61
C SER A 892 -22.63 5.55 6.75
N ALA A 893 -21.50 5.06 6.24
CA ALA A 893 -20.22 5.76 6.26
C ALA A 893 -19.24 5.25 5.19
N HIS A 894 -18.24 6.07 4.88
CA HIS A 894 -17.00 5.61 4.24
C HIS A 894 -16.28 4.66 5.21
N LEU A 895 -15.74 3.54 4.71
CA LEU A 895 -15.34 2.43 5.57
C LEU A 895 -14.00 2.63 6.31
N ALA A 896 -13.18 3.58 5.88
CA ALA A 896 -11.78 3.69 6.34
C ALA A 896 -11.66 3.78 7.87
N SER A 897 -12.46 4.64 8.52
CA SER A 897 -12.48 4.80 9.98
C SER A 897 -12.86 3.50 10.69
N THR A 898 -13.87 2.78 10.18
CA THR A 898 -14.38 1.53 10.74
C THR A 898 -13.35 0.43 10.60
N VAL A 899 -12.63 0.35 9.48
CA VAL A 899 -11.57 -0.66 9.28
C VAL A 899 -10.36 -0.38 10.18
N TYR A 900 -9.98 0.88 10.40
CA TYR A 900 -8.96 1.21 11.41
C TYR A 900 -9.38 0.74 12.81
N MET A 901 -10.65 0.98 13.18
CA MET A 901 -11.22 0.51 14.44
C MET A 901 -11.23 -1.03 14.53
N ILE A 902 -11.55 -1.75 13.45
CA ILE A 902 -11.49 -3.21 13.39
C ILE A 902 -10.06 -3.70 13.66
N GLY A 903 -9.04 -3.08 13.06
CA GLY A 903 -7.64 -3.40 13.34
C GLY A 903 -7.28 -3.25 14.83
N GLU A 904 -7.73 -2.17 15.46
CA GLU A 904 -7.58 -1.97 16.91
C GLU A 904 -8.27 -3.05 17.75
N LYS A 905 -9.45 -3.52 17.32
CA LYS A 905 -10.19 -4.60 17.99
C LYS A 905 -9.49 -5.95 17.87
N VAL A 906 -8.92 -6.27 16.70
CA VAL A 906 -8.12 -7.50 16.51
C VAL A 906 -6.91 -7.50 17.43
N TRP A 907 -6.18 -6.38 17.52
CA TRP A 907 -5.05 -6.26 18.43
C TRP A 907 -5.45 -6.49 19.90
N ILE A 908 -6.53 -5.85 20.37
CA ILE A 908 -7.03 -6.06 21.74
C ILE A 908 -7.41 -7.53 21.98
N ALA A 909 -8.06 -8.17 21.02
CA ALA A 909 -8.44 -9.57 21.13
C ALA A 909 -7.22 -10.51 21.17
N ALA A 910 -6.20 -10.23 20.35
CA ALA A 910 -4.95 -10.98 20.33
C ALA A 910 -4.18 -10.85 21.66
N LEU A 911 -4.07 -9.63 22.22
CA LEU A 911 -3.44 -9.40 23.53
C LEU A 911 -4.13 -10.18 24.66
N LYS A 912 -5.46 -10.15 24.73
CA LYS A 912 -6.21 -10.89 25.75
C LYS A 912 -5.91 -12.38 25.72
N GLN A 913 -5.78 -12.97 24.53
CA GLN A 913 -5.45 -14.38 24.38
C GLN A 913 -4.00 -14.68 24.80
N PHE A 914 -3.07 -13.78 24.50
CA PHE A 914 -1.67 -13.93 24.92
C PHE A 914 -1.52 -13.89 26.45
N PHE A 915 -2.14 -12.93 27.14
CA PHE A 915 -2.12 -12.85 28.60
C PHE A 915 -2.74 -14.08 29.27
N VAL A 916 -3.85 -14.60 28.74
CA VAL A 916 -4.45 -15.83 29.27
C VAL A 916 -3.49 -17.01 29.07
N THR A 917 -2.86 -17.12 27.90
CA THR A 917 -1.92 -18.22 27.60
C THR A 917 -0.67 -18.16 28.47
N ASP A 918 -0.09 -16.97 28.66
CA ASP A 918 1.07 -16.77 29.52
C ASP A 918 0.73 -17.06 30.99
N LEU A 919 -0.44 -16.66 31.48
CA LEU A 919 -0.92 -17.01 32.82
C LEU A 919 -1.05 -18.54 32.99
N PHE A 920 -1.54 -19.25 31.97
CA PHE A 920 -1.63 -20.72 31.98
C PHE A 920 -0.26 -21.39 31.92
N LEU A 921 0.69 -20.87 31.12
CA LEU A 921 2.06 -21.39 31.04
C LEU A 921 2.81 -21.16 32.35
N GLN A 922 2.70 -19.97 32.95
CA GLN A 922 3.24 -19.67 34.26
C GLN A 922 2.62 -20.57 35.34
N ALA A 923 1.30 -20.79 35.31
CA ALA A 923 0.65 -21.73 36.21
C ALA A 923 1.13 -23.18 36.01
N ALA A 924 1.32 -23.62 34.76
CA ALA A 924 1.82 -24.95 34.44
C ALA A 924 3.28 -25.15 34.88
N ASP A 925 4.13 -24.13 34.76
CA ASP A 925 5.52 -24.16 35.23
C ASP A 925 5.61 -24.11 36.77
N ILE A 926 4.70 -23.39 37.43
CA ILE A 926 4.53 -23.43 38.88
C ILE A 926 4.10 -24.84 39.32
N ILE A 927 3.14 -25.47 38.61
CA ILE A 927 2.69 -26.83 38.92
C ILE A 927 3.82 -27.85 38.71
N LYS A 928 4.58 -27.75 37.60
CA LYS A 928 5.72 -28.64 37.30
C LYS A 928 6.89 -28.47 38.28
N SER A 929 7.12 -27.26 38.79
CA SER A 929 8.14 -26.98 39.80
C SER A 929 7.69 -27.34 41.22
N SER A 930 6.39 -27.44 41.48
CA SER A 930 5.82 -27.87 42.77
C SER A 930 5.85 -29.39 42.97
N LYS A 931 7.05 -29.99 42.99
CA LYS A 931 7.27 -31.38 43.46
C LYS A 931 7.39 -31.53 44.99
N HIS A 932 7.06 -30.49 45.76
CA HIS A 932 7.06 -30.57 47.22
C HIS A 932 5.78 -30.00 47.83
N ASP A 933 5.17 -30.81 48.71
CA ASP A 933 3.98 -30.55 49.50
C ASP A 933 3.92 -29.11 50.05
N ARG A 934 3.07 -28.27 49.45
CA ARG A 934 2.37 -27.09 50.03
C ARG A 934 1.63 -26.29 48.93
N ALA A 935 0.71 -26.91 48.20
CA ALA A 935 -0.07 -26.24 47.14
C ALA A 935 -1.52 -25.89 47.56
N GLY A 936 -1.82 -25.80 48.86
CA GLY A 936 -3.18 -25.53 49.37
C GLY A 936 -3.67 -24.08 49.27
N PRO A 937 -2.85 -23.04 49.54
CA PRO A 937 -3.36 -21.66 49.65
C PRO A 937 -3.24 -20.80 48.38
N PHE A 938 -2.45 -21.20 47.37
CA PHE A 938 -2.19 -20.38 46.19
C PHE A 938 -3.26 -20.52 45.09
N VAL A 939 -3.90 -21.70 45.01
CA VAL A 939 -4.94 -22.00 44.02
C VAL A 939 -6.24 -21.21 44.29
N TYR A 940 -6.49 -20.84 45.56
CA TYR A 940 -7.70 -20.10 45.95
C TYR A 940 -7.68 -18.60 45.61
N LYS A 941 -6.53 -18.04 45.23
CA LYS A 941 -6.39 -16.61 44.92
C LYS A 941 -6.56 -16.30 43.43
N LEU A 942 -6.31 -17.28 42.55
CA LEU A 942 -6.50 -17.13 41.11
C LEU A 942 -7.99 -17.10 40.70
N ASP A 943 -8.84 -17.80 41.44
CA ASP A 943 -10.28 -17.96 41.15
C ASP A 943 -11.13 -16.70 41.47
N ARG A 944 -10.50 -15.64 42.00
CA ARG A 944 -11.15 -14.36 42.33
C ARG A 944 -10.72 -13.18 41.46
N GLU A 945 -9.67 -13.36 40.64
CA GLU A 945 -9.16 -12.33 39.71
C GLU A 945 -9.32 -12.73 38.23
N LEU A 946 -9.66 -13.99 37.93
CA LEU A 946 -10.33 -14.43 36.69
C LEU A 946 -11.81 -14.00 36.71
#